data_AF-Q31A38-F1
#
_entry.id   AF-Q31A38-F1
#
_cell.length_a   1.000
_cell.length_b   1.000
_cell.length_c   1.000
_cell.angle_alpha   90.00
_cell.angle_beta   90.00
_cell.angle_gamma   90.00
#
_symmetry.space_group_name_H-M   'P 1'
#
loop_
_entity.id
_entity.type
_entity.pdbx_description
1 polymer ?
#
loop_
_entity_poly.entity_id
_entity_poly.type
_entity_poly.pdbx_seq_one_letter_code
_entity_poly.pdbx_strand_id
1 'polypeptide(L)'
;MKKNHKKQLLKNGFAIPQVLLLGIGISVALTGILYTTILNLAGSRFNRQELMSKSSSESGITNIRNLLNDSGDSFYHYFWLSDSCSASATSCPSGINVGNVTIPNPPLEYWSDEIWCNGASNCNGRQKAPMCASGSSSLDPSPIDWTTHKSIFNQLIDSNEDKVGDDLVNAKREFLQYFDVKSTEYTGTEKYGLSSIVVEGIVKNKKNGQKTGFNKLRANIQVNNDTPLRGFGFLSAGENELDGDNSLFLGNLNIISSEGDPEGAIIWRRNIINEDDCAKIIEQANASSASLPSSGNGGLWVQPLGLPKQPRLKNIHDVQGVLLCTPLNLQKLPTNCQLPNSSGASNYRITSIYASTANSRFEVTTSDSKPITLEILGDIDVSNNGIFCHFEEGSNVCGSGNPKNLTILFKQETKLSGNKIFCSNDNTKGGVRLGVNKVIDLSKSSFDNDNLPGSSIFIDNTGWSSSERFGAFLLGPKTTFISTWAKSPWVQYTESNLSNENERAPMIVSHRGTYGWILDSSGGRDNRWHDKMTNLILTKDGYLIPYLNFTEGGNSLEIIGIGYDEEYQNYSRSSEPKTGKFLIYNVDNNNYYLRSFRITDNLNPSNKRSSLGFFPWAAAVMEDELILLDSAANLNQGESKNLLDQYNIKLEPRSDNRTKRFSGAAWVKNLCFDKNSSQTWEFDNQFIDGIKSRYGNDFNYGVKFYRGRSIILWDTLKDFES
;
A
#
# COMPACT_ATOMS: atom_id res chain seq x y z
N MET A 1 68.74 11.48 30.41
CA MET A 1 68.14 12.59 31.22
C MET A 1 66.88 13.08 30.52
N LYS A 2 65.83 13.49 31.28
CA LYS A 2 64.60 14.24 30.85
C LYS A 2 63.83 13.66 29.63
N LYS A 3 62.62 13.06 29.69
CA LYS A 3 61.41 13.13 30.55
C LYS A 3 60.44 14.30 30.23
N ASN A 4 59.13 13.98 30.13
CA ASN A 4 57.90 14.82 30.01
C ASN A 4 57.46 15.21 28.57
N HIS A 5 56.15 15.25 28.18
CA HIS A 5 54.90 14.73 28.80
C HIS A 5 53.66 14.84 27.84
N LYS A 6 52.72 13.86 27.90
CA LYS A 6 51.22 13.97 27.72
C LYS A 6 50.67 14.47 26.35
N LYS A 7 49.48 14.11 25.83
CA LYS A 7 48.23 13.37 26.23
C LYS A 7 47.76 12.55 24.98
N GLN A 8 47.17 11.35 25.06
CA GLN A 8 45.74 11.02 25.32
C GLN A 8 44.74 11.73 24.38
N LEU A 9 43.72 11.11 23.76
CA LEU A 9 43.25 9.71 23.75
C LEU A 9 43.25 9.21 22.25
N LEU A 10 42.44 8.28 21.70
CA LEU A 10 41.37 7.39 22.16
C LEU A 10 41.24 6.18 21.20
N LYS A 11 40.99 4.95 21.72
CA LYS A 11 40.45 3.80 20.98
C LYS A 11 39.50 3.01 21.88
N ASN A 12 38.19 3.21 21.72
CA ASN A 12 37.17 2.38 22.35
C ASN A 12 36.76 1.28 21.37
N GLY A 13 37.08 0.04 21.69
CA GLY A 13 36.79 -1.11 20.83
C GLY A 13 37.49 -2.36 21.31
N PHE A 14 37.03 -2.92 22.43
CA PHE A 14 37.13 -4.31 22.91
C PHE A 14 36.71 -4.32 24.38
N ALA A 15 35.40 -4.25 24.63
CA ALA A 15 34.83 -4.37 25.97
C ALA A 15 33.50 -5.15 25.95
N ILE A 16 32.67 -4.97 24.92
CA ILE A 16 31.33 -5.57 24.84
C ILE A 16 31.35 -7.10 24.98
N PRO A 17 32.20 -7.90 24.28
CA PRO A 17 32.18 -9.36 24.45
C PRO A 17 32.60 -9.82 25.85
N GLN A 18 33.55 -9.11 26.48
CA GLN A 18 34.02 -9.42 27.83
C GLN A 18 33.03 -8.96 28.91
N VAL A 19 32.33 -7.85 28.70
CA VAL A 19 31.22 -7.40 29.55
C VAL A 19 29.98 -8.28 29.34
N LEU A 20 29.78 -8.88 28.16
CA LEU A 20 28.74 -9.90 27.95
C LEU A 20 29.11 -11.20 28.67
N LEU A 21 30.35 -11.68 28.55
CA LEU A 21 30.84 -12.88 29.26
C LEU A 21 30.88 -12.68 30.78
N LEU A 22 31.25 -11.50 31.27
CA LEU A 22 31.12 -11.14 32.68
C LEU A 22 29.66 -10.95 33.08
N GLY A 23 28.80 -10.41 32.21
CA GLY A 23 27.36 -10.24 32.48
C GLY A 23 26.64 -11.58 32.60
N ILE A 24 26.89 -12.50 31.66
CA ILE A 24 26.43 -13.89 31.68
C ILE A 24 27.07 -14.63 32.87
N GLY A 25 28.38 -14.47 33.09
CA GLY A 25 29.07 -15.09 34.22
C GLY A 25 28.55 -14.61 35.58
N ILE A 26 28.25 -13.32 35.73
CA ILE A 26 27.69 -12.71 36.93
C ILE A 26 26.21 -13.08 37.08
N SER A 27 25.43 -13.17 36.00
CA SER A 27 24.02 -13.60 36.09
C SER A 27 23.89 -15.08 36.41
N VAL A 28 24.69 -15.96 35.79
CA VAL A 28 24.79 -17.40 36.11
C VAL A 28 25.37 -17.62 37.51
N ALA A 29 26.34 -16.81 37.94
CA ALA A 29 26.84 -16.87 39.31
C ALA A 29 25.82 -16.32 40.32
N LEU A 30 25.07 -15.25 40.02
CA LEU A 30 24.04 -14.72 40.92
C LEU A 30 22.84 -15.66 41.02
N THR A 31 22.36 -16.24 39.91
CA THR A 31 21.36 -17.31 39.99
C THR A 31 21.93 -18.50 40.74
N GLY A 32 23.16 -18.94 40.48
CA GLY A 32 23.81 -20.03 41.20
C GLY A 32 24.05 -19.77 42.70
N ILE A 33 24.36 -18.53 43.10
CA ILE A 33 24.55 -18.10 44.50
C ILE A 33 23.20 -17.96 45.20
N LEU A 34 22.17 -17.41 44.55
CA LEU A 34 20.79 -17.44 45.04
C LEU A 34 20.30 -18.89 45.19
N TYR A 35 20.57 -19.76 44.20
CA TYR A 35 20.18 -21.17 44.24
C TYR A 35 20.90 -21.91 45.39
N THR A 36 22.18 -21.67 45.60
CA THR A 36 22.95 -22.31 46.69
C THR A 36 22.66 -21.73 48.07
N THR A 37 22.33 -20.44 48.20
CA THR A 37 21.85 -19.88 49.47
C THR A 37 20.42 -20.31 49.80
N ILE A 38 19.52 -20.40 48.82
CA ILE A 38 18.19 -21.01 49.00
C ILE A 38 18.32 -22.50 49.37
N LEU A 39 19.17 -23.28 48.68
CA LEU A 39 19.43 -24.68 49.01
C LEU A 39 20.05 -24.89 50.41
N ASN A 40 20.87 -23.95 50.89
CA ASN A 40 21.46 -24.03 52.23
C ASN A 40 20.50 -23.59 53.36
N LEU A 41 19.43 -22.84 53.08
CA LEU A 41 18.39 -22.52 54.06
C LEU A 41 17.17 -23.44 54.01
N ALA A 42 16.84 -24.03 52.85
CA ALA A 42 15.60 -24.78 52.62
C ALA A 42 15.78 -26.29 52.80
N GLY A 43 15.95 -26.76 54.03
CA GLY A 43 16.23 -28.17 54.35
C GLY A 43 15.07 -29.16 54.07
N SER A 44 15.00 -29.72 52.87
CA SER A 44 14.41 -31.04 52.57
C SER A 44 14.84 -31.55 51.18
N ARG A 45 14.72 -32.86 50.90
CA ARG A 45 14.91 -33.39 49.53
C ARG A 45 13.84 -32.88 48.55
N PHE A 46 12.61 -32.69 49.04
CA PHE A 46 11.48 -32.17 48.27
C PHE A 46 11.77 -30.78 47.69
N ASN A 47 12.34 -29.87 48.49
CA ASN A 47 12.68 -28.51 48.04
C ASN A 47 13.67 -28.50 46.85
N ARG A 48 14.58 -29.48 46.77
CA ARG A 48 15.54 -29.60 45.66
C ARG A 48 14.86 -30.09 44.37
N GLN A 49 13.92 -31.04 44.47
CA GLN A 49 13.15 -31.52 43.32
C GLN A 49 12.18 -30.45 42.81
N GLU A 50 11.56 -29.68 43.71
CA GLU A 50 10.74 -28.51 43.38
C GLU A 50 11.55 -27.45 42.60
N LEU A 51 12.73 -27.06 43.12
CA LEU A 51 13.58 -26.09 42.43
C LEU A 51 14.02 -26.60 41.05
N MET A 52 14.37 -27.88 40.93
CA MET A 52 14.74 -28.49 39.64
C MET A 52 13.56 -28.58 38.67
N SER A 53 12.34 -28.90 39.11
CA SER A 53 11.17 -28.94 38.23
C SER A 53 10.82 -27.52 37.73
N LYS A 54 10.87 -26.52 38.61
CA LYS A 54 10.70 -25.11 38.22
C LYS A 54 11.80 -24.62 37.26
N SER A 55 13.06 -24.91 37.54
CA SER A 55 14.16 -24.57 36.63
C SER A 55 14.01 -25.23 35.26
N SER A 56 13.36 -26.40 35.19
CA SER A 56 13.09 -27.07 33.92
C SER A 56 11.97 -26.39 33.13
N SER A 57 10.88 -25.97 33.78
CA SER A 57 9.79 -25.23 33.12
C SER A 57 10.26 -23.85 32.62
N GLU A 58 11.10 -23.14 33.38
CA GLU A 58 11.76 -21.90 32.95
C GLU A 58 12.73 -22.12 31.76
N SER A 59 13.40 -23.28 31.70
CA SER A 59 14.23 -23.65 30.54
C SER A 59 13.39 -23.90 29.28
N GLY A 60 12.23 -24.54 29.40
CA GLY A 60 11.31 -24.75 28.27
C GLY A 60 10.81 -23.44 27.68
N ILE A 61 10.37 -22.51 28.53
CA ILE A 61 9.99 -21.14 28.11
C ILE A 61 11.15 -20.40 27.43
N THR A 62 12.38 -20.60 27.90
CA THR A 62 13.58 -20.00 27.30
C THR A 62 13.86 -20.60 25.92
N ASN A 63 13.72 -21.92 25.75
CA ASN A 63 13.92 -22.60 24.46
C ASN A 63 12.91 -22.15 23.40
N ILE A 64 11.61 -22.13 23.74
CA ILE A 64 10.57 -21.59 22.84
C ILE A 64 10.89 -20.15 22.47
N ARG A 65 11.22 -19.31 23.46
CA ARG A 65 11.54 -17.91 23.19
C ARG A 65 12.74 -17.77 22.26
N ASN A 66 13.78 -18.58 22.41
CA ASN A 66 14.97 -18.52 21.56
C ASN A 66 14.65 -18.92 20.11
N LEU A 67 13.85 -19.97 19.90
CA LEU A 67 13.39 -20.39 18.56
C LEU A 67 12.52 -19.31 17.91
N LEU A 68 11.49 -18.83 18.61
CA LEU A 68 10.51 -17.89 18.04
C LEU A 68 11.01 -16.44 17.97
N ASN A 69 12.04 -16.07 18.74
CA ASN A 69 12.73 -14.77 18.65
C ASN A 69 14.04 -14.84 17.85
N ASP A 70 14.32 -15.91 17.11
CA ASP A 70 15.51 -15.99 16.27
C ASP A 70 15.62 -14.76 15.35
N SER A 71 16.79 -14.10 15.39
CA SER A 71 17.07 -12.87 14.66
C SER A 71 17.35 -13.09 13.17
N GLY A 72 17.50 -14.34 12.73
CA GLY A 72 17.72 -14.68 11.33
C GLY A 72 16.49 -14.54 10.43
N ASP A 73 16.63 -15.01 9.19
CA ASP A 73 15.60 -14.97 8.13
C ASP A 73 14.57 -16.10 8.26
N SER A 74 14.41 -16.64 9.47
CA SER A 74 13.54 -17.78 9.74
C SER A 74 12.09 -17.35 9.96
N PHE A 75 11.14 -18.18 9.50
CA PHE A 75 9.70 -17.90 9.61
C PHE A 75 9.10 -18.33 10.96
N TYR A 76 9.92 -18.83 11.90
CA TYR A 76 9.47 -19.28 13.23
C TYR A 76 8.70 -18.22 14.00
N HIS A 77 9.04 -16.94 13.82
CA HIS A 77 8.38 -15.84 14.51
C HIS A 77 6.85 -15.79 14.29
N TYR A 78 6.31 -16.35 13.20
CA TYR A 78 4.86 -16.44 12.99
C TYR A 78 4.14 -17.41 13.96
N PHE A 79 4.84 -18.42 14.52
CA PHE A 79 4.24 -19.33 15.50
C PHE A 79 3.93 -18.66 16.85
N TRP A 80 4.44 -17.44 17.12
CA TRP A 80 3.95 -16.60 18.23
C TRP A 80 2.45 -16.32 18.17
N LEU A 81 1.83 -16.45 16.99
CA LEU A 81 0.41 -16.18 16.74
C LEU A 81 -0.46 -17.45 16.75
N SER A 82 0.14 -18.62 16.97
CA SER A 82 -0.51 -19.92 16.77
C SER A 82 -1.19 -20.45 18.03
N ASP A 83 -2.40 -20.98 17.82
CA ASP A 83 -3.25 -21.57 18.85
C ASP A 83 -3.13 -23.09 18.82
N SER A 84 -2.45 -23.70 19.80
CA SER A 84 -2.39 -25.15 19.91
C SER A 84 -3.58 -25.68 20.71
N CYS A 85 -4.46 -26.43 20.07
CA CYS A 85 -5.64 -26.95 20.73
C CYS A 85 -5.30 -28.16 21.62
N SER A 86 -5.79 -28.20 22.86
CA SER A 86 -5.47 -29.27 23.84
C SER A 86 -6.47 -30.43 23.82
N ALA A 87 -6.03 -31.58 24.35
CA ALA A 87 -6.78 -32.85 24.44
C ALA A 87 -8.20 -32.78 25.02
N SER A 88 -8.52 -31.75 25.80
CA SER A 88 -9.81 -31.58 26.48
C SER A 88 -10.75 -30.56 25.82
N ALA A 89 -10.35 -29.95 24.70
CA ALA A 89 -11.19 -29.01 23.97
C ALA A 89 -12.23 -29.73 23.11
N THR A 90 -13.49 -29.29 23.17
CA THR A 90 -14.62 -29.89 22.43
C THR A 90 -14.68 -29.49 20.95
N SER A 91 -13.89 -28.51 20.51
CA SER A 91 -13.75 -28.10 19.11
C SER A 91 -12.44 -27.36 18.90
N CYS A 92 -11.71 -27.70 17.84
CA CYS A 92 -10.39 -27.15 17.51
C CYS A 92 -10.34 -26.63 16.07
N PRO A 93 -9.50 -25.62 15.76
CA PRO A 93 -9.16 -25.28 14.39
C PRO A 93 -8.52 -26.48 13.67
N SER A 94 -8.82 -26.65 12.38
CA SER A 94 -8.27 -27.73 11.56
C SER A 94 -6.75 -27.60 11.38
N GLY A 95 -6.00 -28.61 11.82
CA GLY A 95 -4.54 -28.66 11.74
C GLY A 95 -4.01 -30.09 11.64
N ILE A 96 -2.71 -30.28 11.96
CA ILE A 96 -2.10 -31.63 12.02
C ILE A 96 -2.05 -32.05 13.49
N ASN A 97 -2.53 -33.25 13.79
CA ASN A 97 -2.50 -33.83 15.13
C ASN A 97 -1.10 -34.31 15.48
N VAL A 98 -0.58 -33.92 16.65
CA VAL A 98 0.63 -34.47 17.25
C VAL A 98 0.30 -34.88 18.68
N GLY A 99 0.28 -36.18 18.94
CA GLY A 99 -0.32 -36.72 20.17
C GLY A 99 -1.79 -36.29 20.26
N ASN A 100 -2.14 -35.59 21.36
CA ASN A 100 -3.47 -35.01 21.57
C ASN A 100 -3.50 -33.49 21.33
N VAL A 101 -2.43 -32.88 20.79
CA VAL A 101 -2.33 -31.44 20.55
C VAL A 101 -2.36 -31.17 19.05
N THR A 102 -3.19 -30.21 18.63
CA THR A 102 -3.26 -29.78 17.22
C THR A 102 -2.59 -28.43 17.07
N ILE A 103 -1.50 -28.38 16.31
CA ILE A 103 -0.85 -27.12 15.92
C ILE A 103 -1.34 -26.75 14.50
N PRO A 104 -1.87 -25.53 14.28
CA PRO A 104 -2.26 -25.06 12.97
C PRO A 104 -1.04 -24.82 12.06
N ASN A 105 -1.28 -24.53 10.79
CA ASN A 105 -0.23 -24.01 9.92
C ASN A 105 -0.40 -22.48 9.87
N PRO A 106 0.58 -21.63 10.23
CA PRO A 106 0.40 -20.18 10.30
C PRO A 106 -0.23 -19.50 9.05
N PRO A 107 0.08 -19.87 7.79
CA PRO A 107 -0.61 -19.32 6.61
C PRO A 107 -2.04 -19.84 6.41
N LEU A 108 -2.48 -20.86 7.16
CA LEU A 108 -3.87 -21.34 7.17
C LEU A 108 -4.69 -20.75 8.34
N GLU A 109 -4.07 -19.93 9.17
CA GLU A 109 -4.76 -19.14 10.18
C GLU A 109 -5.08 -17.75 9.65
N TYR A 110 -6.21 -17.18 10.09
CA TYR A 110 -6.71 -15.90 9.61
C TYR A 110 -6.93 -14.92 10.77
N TRP A 111 -6.65 -13.65 10.53
CA TRP A 111 -7.16 -12.53 11.32
C TRP A 111 -8.65 -12.34 11.03
N SER A 112 -9.45 -12.17 12.10
CA SER A 112 -10.85 -11.75 11.99
C SER A 112 -10.91 -10.30 11.47
N ASP A 113 -11.31 -10.16 10.21
CA ASP A 113 -11.42 -8.86 9.53
C ASP A 113 -12.66 -8.84 8.63
N GLU A 114 -13.75 -8.29 9.15
CA GLU A 114 -15.03 -8.15 8.45
C GLU A 114 -14.94 -7.23 7.22
N ILE A 115 -13.95 -6.34 7.17
CA ILE A 115 -13.75 -5.41 6.05
C ILE A 115 -13.04 -6.14 4.90
N TRP A 116 -12.05 -6.97 5.20
CA TRP A 116 -11.29 -7.72 4.20
C TRP A 116 -12.15 -8.67 3.36
N CYS A 117 -13.05 -9.41 4.01
CA CYS A 117 -13.92 -10.37 3.34
C CYS A 117 -15.21 -9.77 2.78
N ASN A 118 -15.38 -8.45 2.84
CA ASN A 118 -16.66 -7.82 2.55
C ASN A 118 -17.07 -8.02 1.08
N GLY A 119 -18.13 -8.79 0.86
CA GLY A 119 -18.64 -9.18 -0.46
C GLY A 119 -17.95 -10.38 -1.11
N ALA A 120 -16.95 -11.00 -0.47
CA ALA A 120 -16.28 -12.21 -0.95
C ALA A 120 -16.91 -13.48 -0.37
N SER A 121 -17.28 -14.42 -1.24
CA SER A 121 -17.68 -15.78 -0.83
C SER A 121 -16.47 -16.60 -0.42
N ASN A 122 -16.60 -17.45 0.62
CA ASN A 122 -15.56 -18.36 1.11
C ASN A 122 -14.27 -17.67 1.62
N CYS A 123 -14.35 -16.40 2.01
CA CYS A 123 -13.24 -15.68 2.62
C CYS A 123 -13.24 -15.88 4.14
N ASN A 124 -12.11 -16.35 4.69
CA ASN A 124 -11.95 -16.65 6.13
C ASN A 124 -11.29 -15.51 6.92
N GLY A 125 -10.79 -14.48 6.24
CA GLY A 125 -10.11 -13.32 6.82
C GLY A 125 -8.81 -13.01 6.07
N ARG A 126 -7.85 -12.38 6.77
CA ARG A 126 -6.50 -12.13 6.27
C ARG A 126 -5.53 -13.15 6.84
N GLN A 127 -4.83 -13.92 6.00
CA GLN A 127 -3.82 -14.88 6.47
C GLN A 127 -2.82 -14.26 7.46
N LYS A 128 -2.58 -14.94 8.59
CA LYS A 128 -1.65 -14.48 9.64
C LYS A 128 -0.19 -14.45 9.17
N ALA A 129 0.19 -15.42 8.32
CA ALA A 129 1.54 -15.58 7.77
C ALA A 129 1.52 -15.72 6.23
N PRO A 130 2.62 -15.40 5.53
CA PRO A 130 2.70 -15.52 4.07
C PRO A 130 2.87 -16.97 3.64
N MET A 131 2.32 -17.34 2.47
CA MET A 131 2.57 -18.66 1.87
C MET A 131 3.90 -18.68 1.09
N CYS A 132 4.26 -17.56 0.47
CA CYS A 132 5.42 -17.41 -0.40
C CYS A 132 6.51 -16.54 0.25
N ALA A 133 7.76 -16.78 -0.10
CA ALA A 133 8.87 -15.89 0.21
C ALA A 133 8.78 -14.55 -0.59
N SER A 134 9.72 -13.63 -0.37
CA SER A 134 9.88 -12.45 -1.20
C SER A 134 10.44 -12.78 -2.59
N GLY A 135 9.80 -12.29 -3.64
CA GLY A 135 10.28 -12.38 -5.02
C GLY A 135 11.19 -11.21 -5.41
N SER A 136 11.99 -11.41 -6.47
CA SER A 136 12.72 -10.34 -7.17
C SER A 136 12.44 -10.41 -8.67
N SER A 137 12.85 -9.41 -9.44
CA SER A 137 12.65 -9.38 -10.90
C SER A 137 13.19 -10.61 -11.65
N SER A 138 14.22 -11.26 -11.09
CA SER A 138 14.93 -12.38 -11.70
C SER A 138 14.59 -13.74 -11.09
N LEU A 139 13.76 -13.78 -10.05
CA LEU A 139 13.40 -15.00 -9.34
C LEU A 139 11.99 -14.91 -8.75
N ASP A 140 11.09 -15.76 -9.23
CA ASP A 140 9.76 -15.92 -8.63
C ASP A 140 9.85 -16.36 -7.16
N PRO A 141 8.91 -15.90 -6.31
CA PRO A 141 8.74 -16.41 -4.96
C PRO A 141 8.70 -17.94 -4.90
N SER A 142 9.57 -18.54 -4.09
CA SER A 142 9.39 -19.93 -3.69
C SER A 142 8.31 -20.04 -2.61
N PRO A 143 7.52 -21.13 -2.59
CA PRO A 143 6.76 -21.52 -1.40
C PRO A 143 7.67 -21.59 -0.17
N ILE A 144 7.17 -21.17 0.99
CA ILE A 144 7.86 -21.36 2.27
C ILE A 144 7.61 -22.80 2.72
N ASP A 145 8.67 -23.55 3.07
CA ASP A 145 8.54 -24.89 3.65
C ASP A 145 8.03 -24.80 5.10
N TRP A 146 6.73 -24.54 5.21
CA TRP A 146 6.01 -24.54 6.47
C TRP A 146 5.95 -25.94 7.11
N THR A 147 6.10 -27.01 6.33
CA THR A 147 6.12 -28.39 6.85
C THR A 147 7.35 -28.62 7.73
N THR A 148 8.54 -28.20 7.29
CA THR A 148 9.77 -28.30 8.09
C THR A 148 9.73 -27.38 9.31
N HIS A 149 9.34 -26.11 9.15
CA HIS A 149 9.21 -25.18 10.29
C HIS A 149 8.22 -25.71 11.35
N LYS A 150 7.07 -26.23 10.89
CA LYS A 150 6.07 -26.87 11.75
C LYS A 150 6.59 -28.14 12.41
N SER A 151 7.34 -28.99 11.70
CA SER A 151 7.94 -30.20 12.27
C SER A 151 8.87 -29.87 13.44
N ILE A 152 9.72 -28.85 13.28
CA ILE A 152 10.65 -28.39 14.32
C ILE A 152 9.91 -27.75 15.51
N PHE A 153 8.86 -26.95 15.26
CA PHE A 153 8.05 -26.39 16.34
C PHE A 153 7.22 -27.47 17.06
N ASN A 154 6.69 -28.46 16.32
CA ASN A 154 5.96 -29.59 16.87
C ASN A 154 6.82 -30.42 17.83
N GLN A 155 8.12 -30.63 17.54
CA GLN A 155 9.03 -31.37 18.43
C GLN A 155 9.13 -30.79 19.84
N LEU A 156 8.79 -29.51 20.05
CA LEU A 156 8.76 -28.88 21.37
C LEU A 156 7.41 -29.04 22.09
N ILE A 157 6.34 -29.49 21.40
CA ILE A 157 4.94 -29.46 21.87
C ILE A 157 4.23 -30.82 21.59
N ASP A 158 5.00 -31.86 21.27
CA ASP A 158 4.49 -33.18 20.87
C ASP A 158 4.02 -34.05 22.04
N SER A 159 3.97 -33.48 23.26
CA SER A 159 3.72 -34.17 24.53
C SER A 159 4.80 -35.19 24.94
N ASN A 160 6.00 -35.14 24.33
CA ASN A 160 7.18 -35.83 24.84
C ASN A 160 8.00 -34.94 25.80
N GLU A 161 8.93 -35.57 26.50
CA GLU A 161 9.78 -34.91 27.49
C GLU A 161 11.12 -34.48 26.87
N ASP A 162 11.27 -33.18 26.61
CA ASP A 162 12.52 -32.56 26.18
C ASP A 162 13.54 -32.50 27.32
N LYS A 163 14.76 -32.97 27.08
CA LYS A 163 15.80 -33.02 28.12
C LYS A 163 16.50 -31.68 28.33
N VAL A 164 16.62 -31.25 29.59
CA VAL A 164 17.34 -30.02 29.96
C VAL A 164 18.84 -30.31 30.10
N GLY A 165 19.56 -30.10 29.00
CA GLY A 165 21.03 -30.12 28.93
C GLY A 165 21.67 -31.51 28.91
N ASP A 166 22.99 -31.51 28.69
CA ASP A 166 23.75 -32.73 28.40
C ASP A 166 24.11 -33.56 29.64
N ASP A 167 24.16 -34.88 29.45
CA ASP A 167 24.78 -35.79 30.40
C ASP A 167 26.30 -35.79 30.23
N LEU A 168 26.97 -34.90 30.97
CA LEU A 168 28.42 -34.97 31.14
C LEU A 168 28.79 -36.34 31.73
N VAL A 169 29.68 -37.08 31.06
CA VAL A 169 30.06 -38.47 31.37
C VAL A 169 30.46 -38.72 32.83
N ASN A 170 30.94 -37.68 33.53
CA ASN A 170 31.40 -37.74 34.92
C ASN A 170 30.45 -37.03 35.94
N ALA A 171 29.25 -36.61 35.55
CA ALA A 171 28.34 -35.87 36.43
C ALA A 171 27.61 -36.79 37.44
N LYS A 172 27.88 -36.58 38.74
CA LYS A 172 27.19 -37.20 39.88
C LYS A 172 25.73 -36.69 40.09
N ARG A 173 24.98 -36.44 39.03
CA ARG A 173 23.57 -36.02 39.12
C ARG A 173 22.68 -37.25 39.38
N GLU A 174 22.00 -37.27 40.52
CA GLU A 174 21.01 -38.32 40.87
C GLU A 174 19.69 -38.17 40.10
N PHE A 175 19.41 -36.97 39.60
CA PHE A 175 18.19 -36.63 38.89
C PHE A 175 18.49 -35.98 37.54
N LEU A 176 17.66 -36.32 36.55
CA LEU A 176 17.58 -35.71 35.23
C LEU A 176 16.42 -34.71 35.20
N GLN A 177 16.56 -33.66 34.39
CA GLN A 177 15.59 -32.59 34.22
C GLN A 177 15.03 -32.64 32.80
N TYR A 178 13.73 -32.47 32.69
CA TYR A 178 12.98 -32.47 31.44
C TYR A 178 11.92 -31.37 31.46
N PHE A 179 11.48 -30.90 30.30
CA PHE A 179 10.27 -30.08 30.17
C PHE A 179 9.36 -30.65 29.09
N ASP A 180 8.09 -30.24 29.10
CA ASP A 180 7.06 -30.67 28.16
C ASP A 180 6.07 -29.50 27.99
N VAL A 181 5.87 -29.04 26.76
CA VAL A 181 4.99 -27.89 26.46
C VAL A 181 3.58 -28.42 26.20
N LYS A 182 2.65 -28.05 27.09
CA LYS A 182 1.28 -28.59 27.11
C LYS A 182 0.30 -27.82 26.22
N SER A 183 0.52 -26.52 26.03
CA SER A 183 -0.32 -25.67 25.18
C SER A 183 0.30 -24.29 24.94
N THR A 184 -0.02 -23.69 23.80
CA THR A 184 0.06 -22.26 23.47
C THR A 184 -1.32 -21.75 23.04
N GLU A 185 -1.70 -20.56 23.48
CA GLU A 185 -2.93 -19.86 23.10
C GLU A 185 -2.61 -18.37 22.89
N TYR A 186 -2.83 -17.86 21.69
CA TYR A 186 -2.62 -16.46 21.33
C TYR A 186 -3.94 -15.68 21.39
N THR A 187 -3.94 -14.57 22.14
CA THR A 187 -5.05 -13.62 22.16
C THR A 187 -4.55 -12.24 21.80
N GLY A 188 -5.02 -11.68 20.69
CA GLY A 188 -4.61 -10.34 20.26
C GLY A 188 -4.98 -9.99 18.83
N THR A 189 -4.18 -9.09 18.26
CA THR A 189 -4.32 -8.53 16.91
C THR A 189 -2.97 -8.55 16.21
N GLU A 190 -2.98 -8.36 14.88
CA GLU A 190 -1.78 -8.15 14.06
C GLU A 190 -0.78 -7.12 14.64
N LYS A 191 -1.22 -6.19 15.48
CA LYS A 191 -0.37 -5.17 16.12
C LYS A 191 0.22 -5.57 17.47
N TYR A 192 -0.53 -6.28 18.30
CA TYR A 192 -0.14 -6.65 19.65
C TYR A 192 -1.02 -7.77 20.19
N GLY A 193 -0.45 -8.63 21.03
CA GLY A 193 -1.20 -9.67 21.73
C GLY A 193 -0.41 -10.35 22.83
N LEU A 194 -1.02 -11.41 23.37
CA LEU A 194 -0.48 -12.25 24.42
C LEU A 194 -0.47 -13.69 23.95
N SER A 195 0.70 -14.34 23.94
CA SER A 195 0.82 -15.79 23.80
C SER A 195 0.91 -16.40 25.20
N SER A 196 -0.07 -17.23 25.56
CA SER A 196 -0.17 -17.91 26.86
C SER A 196 0.31 -19.34 26.70
N ILE A 197 1.48 -19.65 27.23
CA ILE A 197 2.13 -20.95 27.09
C ILE A 197 2.11 -21.69 28.43
N VAL A 198 1.79 -22.99 28.42
CA VAL A 198 1.86 -23.85 29.61
C VAL A 198 2.98 -24.86 29.44
N VAL A 199 3.94 -24.88 30.36
CA VAL A 199 5.07 -25.82 30.37
C VAL A 199 5.08 -26.60 31.68
N GLU A 200 5.17 -27.92 31.58
CA GLU A 200 5.41 -28.81 32.70
C GLU A 200 6.92 -29.11 32.79
N GLY A 201 7.57 -28.64 33.84
CA GLY A 201 8.94 -29.05 34.17
C GLY A 201 8.90 -30.33 35.00
N ILE A 202 9.72 -31.32 34.64
CA ILE A 202 9.65 -32.70 35.12
C ILE A 202 11.04 -33.12 35.62
N VAL A 203 11.09 -33.77 36.79
CA VAL A 203 12.34 -34.32 37.35
C VAL A 203 12.21 -35.84 37.43
N LYS A 204 13.19 -36.55 36.87
CA LYS A 204 13.26 -38.01 36.89
C LYS A 204 14.50 -38.52 37.60
N ASN A 205 14.39 -39.62 38.34
CA ASN A 205 15.52 -40.30 38.96
C ASN A 205 16.38 -41.00 37.89
N LYS A 206 17.68 -40.71 37.85
CA LYS A 206 18.60 -41.20 36.81
C LYS A 206 18.77 -42.74 36.82
N LYS A 207 18.48 -43.41 37.93
CA LYS A 207 18.67 -44.87 38.07
C LYS A 207 17.49 -45.71 37.56
N ASN A 208 16.26 -45.20 37.68
CA ASN A 208 15.05 -45.98 37.38
C ASN A 208 14.01 -45.24 36.49
N GLY A 209 14.30 -44.00 36.08
CA GLY A 209 13.43 -43.22 35.20
C GLY A 209 12.13 -42.72 35.81
N GLN A 210 11.83 -43.03 37.07
CA GLN A 210 10.60 -42.59 37.73
C GLN A 210 10.57 -41.06 37.86
N LYS A 211 9.39 -40.49 37.59
CA LYS A 211 9.07 -39.08 37.87
C LYS A 211 9.08 -38.88 39.38
N THR A 212 9.86 -37.93 39.87
CA THR A 212 10.02 -37.63 41.31
C THR A 212 9.61 -36.20 41.67
N GLY A 213 8.85 -35.54 40.80
CA GLY A 213 8.35 -34.18 41.00
C GLY A 213 8.10 -33.47 39.68
N PHE A 214 7.15 -32.53 39.69
CA PHE A 214 6.89 -31.65 38.55
C PHE A 214 6.42 -30.26 38.98
N ASN A 215 6.44 -29.31 38.04
CA ASN A 215 5.93 -27.96 38.21
C ASN A 215 5.24 -27.51 36.92
N LYS A 216 4.01 -26.99 36.99
CA LYS A 216 3.29 -26.43 35.83
C LYS A 216 3.31 -24.92 35.86
N LEU A 217 4.07 -24.35 34.94
CA LEU A 217 4.28 -22.93 34.76
C LEU A 217 3.43 -22.43 33.59
N ARG A 218 2.55 -21.46 33.83
CA ARG A 218 1.90 -20.70 32.76
C ARG A 218 2.69 -19.41 32.53
N ALA A 219 3.23 -19.24 31.34
CA ALA A 219 3.94 -18.04 30.91
C ALA A 219 3.05 -17.24 29.94
N ASN A 220 2.66 -16.06 30.37
CA ASN A 220 1.94 -15.09 29.55
C ASN A 220 2.98 -14.16 28.90
N ILE A 221 3.24 -14.34 27.61
CA ILE A 221 4.29 -13.66 26.87
C ILE A 221 3.68 -12.57 25.99
N GLN A 222 4.10 -11.33 26.18
CA GLN A 222 3.67 -10.22 25.33
C GLN A 222 4.37 -10.31 23.98
N VAL A 223 3.56 -10.50 22.93
CA VAL A 223 4.01 -10.50 21.54
C VAL A 223 3.81 -9.10 20.96
N ASN A 224 4.92 -8.45 20.64
CA ASN A 224 4.93 -7.21 19.88
C ASN A 224 5.29 -7.52 18.42
N ASN A 225 4.81 -6.70 17.48
CA ASN A 225 5.38 -6.69 16.14
C ASN A 225 6.45 -5.59 16.01
N ASP A 226 7.43 -5.85 15.14
CA ASP A 226 8.36 -4.88 14.60
C ASP A 226 8.33 -4.99 13.06
N THR A 227 8.49 -3.87 12.36
CA THR A 227 8.77 -3.89 10.91
C THR A 227 10.23 -3.52 10.73
N PRO A 228 11.09 -4.45 10.26
CA PRO A 228 12.47 -4.17 9.90
C PRO A 228 12.52 -3.39 8.57
N LEU A 229 13.70 -2.89 8.22
CA LEU A 229 13.90 -2.01 7.06
C LEU A 229 13.39 -2.65 5.75
N ARG A 230 13.92 -3.83 5.42
CA ARG A 230 13.41 -4.71 4.33
C ARG A 230 11.91 -5.03 4.35
N GLY A 231 11.28 -4.94 5.52
CA GLY A 231 9.85 -5.20 5.68
C GLY A 231 8.98 -3.96 5.47
N PHE A 232 9.56 -2.76 5.41
CA PHE A 232 8.82 -1.51 5.27
C PHE A 232 8.17 -1.45 3.88
N GLY A 233 6.84 -1.35 3.85
CA GLY A 233 6.09 -1.38 2.60
C GLY A 233 6.09 -0.03 1.91
N PHE A 234 7.04 0.27 1.03
CA PHE A 234 7.05 1.56 0.32
C PHE A 234 6.02 1.62 -0.82
N LEU A 235 5.65 0.48 -1.40
CA LEU A 235 4.50 0.36 -2.31
C LEU A 235 3.54 -0.71 -1.79
N SER A 236 2.23 -0.46 -1.88
CA SER A 236 1.22 -1.49 -1.61
C SER A 236 -0.07 -1.31 -2.42
N ALA A 237 -0.62 -2.43 -2.88
CA ALA A 237 -1.91 -2.53 -3.59
C ALA A 237 -2.79 -3.66 -3.02
N GLY A 238 -4.11 -3.60 -3.24
CA GLY A 238 -5.14 -4.57 -2.86
C GLY A 238 -5.97 -4.15 -1.63
N GLU A 239 -7.17 -3.59 -1.79
CA GLU A 239 -8.01 -3.14 -0.66
C GLU A 239 -8.56 -4.30 0.17
N ASN A 240 -9.08 -5.32 -0.51
CA ASN A 240 -9.83 -6.44 0.04
C ASN A 240 -9.73 -7.66 -0.90
N GLU A 241 -10.28 -8.81 -0.46
CA GLU A 241 -10.19 -10.09 -1.18
C GLU A 241 -10.68 -10.02 -2.64
N LEU A 242 -11.67 -9.17 -2.94
CA LEU A 242 -12.27 -9.07 -4.28
C LEU A 242 -11.39 -8.39 -5.32
N ASP A 243 -10.29 -7.76 -4.92
CA ASP A 243 -9.38 -7.11 -5.87
C ASP A 243 -8.39 -8.12 -6.49
N GLY A 244 -7.99 -9.13 -5.69
CA GLY A 244 -7.17 -10.28 -6.09
C GLY A 244 -6.02 -9.92 -7.04
N ASP A 245 -5.93 -10.70 -8.11
CA ASP A 245 -4.82 -10.70 -9.08
C ASP A 245 -4.78 -9.46 -10.00
N ASN A 246 -5.71 -8.52 -9.85
CA ASN A 246 -5.87 -7.38 -10.76
C ASN A 246 -5.56 -6.03 -10.10
N SER A 247 -5.08 -6.02 -8.86
CA SER A 247 -4.73 -4.80 -8.13
C SER A 247 -3.33 -4.27 -8.42
N LEU A 248 -2.46 -5.04 -9.07
CA LEU A 248 -1.04 -4.72 -9.21
C LEU A 248 -0.53 -4.96 -10.63
N PHE A 249 0.12 -3.96 -11.23
CA PHE A 249 0.86 -4.08 -12.48
C PHE A 249 2.15 -3.26 -12.40
N LEU A 250 3.30 -3.94 -12.39
CA LEU A 250 4.64 -3.38 -12.15
C LEU A 250 5.51 -3.29 -13.42
N GLY A 251 4.89 -3.29 -14.61
CA GLY A 251 5.62 -3.20 -15.87
C GLY A 251 6.60 -2.03 -15.89
N ASN A 252 7.85 -2.30 -16.28
CA ASN A 252 8.96 -1.35 -16.48
C ASN A 252 9.33 -0.45 -15.26
N LEU A 253 8.91 -0.85 -14.06
CA LEU A 253 9.23 -0.15 -12.82
C LEU A 253 10.67 -0.42 -12.37
N ASN A 254 11.45 0.63 -12.13
CA ASN A 254 12.82 0.56 -11.61
C ASN A 254 12.89 1.14 -10.19
N ILE A 255 13.21 0.31 -9.19
CA ILE A 255 13.42 0.75 -7.81
C ILE A 255 14.89 1.12 -7.61
N ILE A 256 15.14 2.32 -7.06
CA ILE A 256 16.48 2.82 -6.76
C ILE A 256 16.56 3.37 -5.33
N SER A 257 17.78 3.46 -4.79
CA SER A 257 18.07 4.13 -3.53
C SER A 257 19.25 5.10 -3.68
N SER A 258 19.24 6.16 -2.88
CA SER A 258 20.34 7.11 -2.69
C SER A 258 21.52 6.49 -1.93
N GLU A 259 21.27 5.45 -1.13
CA GLU A 259 22.24 4.84 -0.19
C GLU A 259 22.89 3.55 -0.74
N GLY A 260 22.55 3.13 -1.97
CA GLY A 260 23.11 1.94 -2.62
C GLY A 260 22.02 1.00 -3.15
N ASP A 261 22.11 -0.28 -2.79
CA ASP A 261 21.05 -1.25 -3.11
C ASP A 261 19.75 -0.86 -2.40
N PRO A 262 18.59 -0.88 -3.08
CA PRO A 262 17.34 -0.54 -2.44
C PRO A 262 16.94 -1.59 -1.39
N GLU A 263 16.46 -1.12 -0.25
CA GLU A 263 15.81 -1.92 0.80
C GLU A 263 14.34 -1.52 0.95
N GLY A 264 13.51 -2.47 1.37
CA GLY A 264 12.07 -2.31 1.56
C GLY A 264 11.24 -3.26 0.70
N ALA A 265 9.95 -3.33 1.00
CA ALA A 265 9.00 -4.23 0.38
C ALA A 265 8.03 -3.50 -0.57
N ILE A 266 7.74 -4.12 -1.71
CA ILE A 266 6.49 -3.93 -2.44
C ILE A 266 5.50 -4.98 -1.91
N ILE A 267 4.31 -4.56 -1.49
CA ILE A 267 3.34 -5.41 -0.78
C ILE A 267 2.08 -5.56 -1.61
N TRP A 268 1.94 -6.71 -2.26
CA TRP A 268 0.68 -7.13 -2.85
C TRP A 268 -0.22 -7.74 -1.76
N ARG A 269 -1.30 -7.05 -1.42
CA ARG A 269 -2.27 -7.53 -0.44
C ARG A 269 -3.28 -8.43 -1.15
N ARG A 270 -3.02 -9.74 -1.12
CA ARG A 270 -3.99 -10.83 -1.40
C ARG A 270 -3.68 -12.04 -0.52
N ASN A 271 -4.66 -12.91 -0.30
CA ASN A 271 -4.42 -14.25 0.23
C ASN A 271 -3.75 -15.14 -0.86
N ILE A 272 -2.94 -16.13 -0.44
CA ILE A 272 -2.42 -17.22 -1.28
C ILE A 272 -2.87 -18.54 -0.64
N ILE A 273 -3.80 -19.24 -1.29
CA ILE A 273 -4.36 -20.50 -0.75
C ILE A 273 -3.58 -21.72 -1.27
N ASN A 274 -3.08 -21.69 -2.51
CA ASN A 274 -2.24 -22.74 -3.07
C ASN A 274 -0.77 -22.31 -3.14
N GLU A 275 0.14 -23.18 -2.70
CA GLU A 275 1.59 -22.98 -2.80
C GLU A 275 2.07 -22.87 -4.26
N ASP A 276 1.44 -23.58 -5.20
CA ASP A 276 1.81 -23.51 -6.64
C ASP A 276 1.67 -22.10 -7.25
N ASP A 277 0.83 -21.24 -6.66
CA ASP A 277 0.63 -19.87 -7.16
C ASP A 277 1.81 -18.95 -6.83
N CYS A 278 2.71 -19.35 -5.93
CA CYS A 278 3.94 -18.60 -5.64
C CYS A 278 4.81 -18.44 -6.89
N ALA A 279 4.91 -19.49 -7.71
CA ALA A 279 5.75 -19.55 -8.92
C ALA A 279 5.22 -18.72 -10.11
N LYS A 280 4.13 -17.96 -9.94
CA LYS A 280 3.53 -17.11 -10.98
C LYS A 280 3.45 -15.64 -10.57
N ILE A 281 3.94 -15.27 -9.39
CA ILE A 281 3.73 -13.93 -8.84
C ILE A 281 4.39 -12.85 -9.69
N ILE A 282 5.61 -13.07 -10.22
CA ILE A 282 6.30 -12.07 -11.06
C ILE A 282 5.60 -11.93 -12.42
N GLU A 283 5.11 -13.04 -12.98
CA GLU A 283 4.31 -13.05 -14.21
C GLU A 283 2.98 -12.28 -14.02
N GLN A 284 2.20 -12.64 -12.99
CA GLN A 284 0.90 -12.03 -12.71
C GLN A 284 1.02 -10.54 -12.41
N ALA A 285 2.00 -10.12 -11.60
CA ALA A 285 2.29 -8.71 -11.32
C ALA A 285 2.90 -7.96 -12.52
N ASN A 286 3.19 -8.65 -13.64
CA ASN A 286 3.89 -8.11 -14.81
C ASN A 286 5.26 -7.48 -14.48
N ALA A 287 5.93 -8.02 -13.45
CA ALA A 287 7.17 -7.49 -12.88
C ALA A 287 8.46 -8.02 -13.54
N SER A 288 8.36 -8.86 -14.59
CA SER A 288 9.53 -9.45 -15.27
C SER A 288 10.43 -8.45 -15.99
N SER A 289 9.92 -7.26 -16.31
CA SER A 289 10.72 -6.13 -16.83
C SER A 289 10.95 -5.03 -15.79
N ALA A 290 10.61 -5.26 -14.52
CA ALA A 290 10.91 -4.36 -13.43
C ALA A 290 12.36 -4.58 -12.93
N SER A 291 12.88 -3.64 -12.14
CA SER A 291 14.08 -3.80 -11.31
C SER A 291 13.66 -3.62 -9.85
N LEU A 292 13.40 -4.74 -9.18
CA LEU A 292 12.92 -4.82 -7.80
C LEU A 292 14.10 -4.97 -6.82
N PRO A 293 13.92 -4.63 -5.53
CA PRO A 293 14.89 -5.00 -4.49
C PRO A 293 15.15 -6.51 -4.48
N SER A 294 16.37 -6.90 -4.07
CA SER A 294 16.71 -8.31 -3.90
C SER A 294 15.84 -8.96 -2.80
N SER A 295 15.70 -10.29 -2.83
CA SER A 295 14.85 -11.02 -1.87
C SER A 295 15.28 -10.84 -0.41
N GLY A 296 16.59 -10.68 -0.16
CA GLY A 296 17.12 -10.35 1.18
C GLY A 296 16.82 -8.92 1.64
N ASN A 297 16.71 -7.99 0.69
CA ASN A 297 16.46 -6.57 0.93
C ASN A 297 14.97 -6.20 1.00
N GLY A 298 14.06 -7.13 0.67
CA GLY A 298 12.62 -6.96 0.84
C GLY A 298 11.84 -7.49 -0.36
N GLY A 299 12.04 -6.92 -1.54
CA GLY A 299 11.47 -7.42 -2.80
C GLY A 299 9.94 -7.32 -2.87
N LEU A 300 9.31 -8.19 -3.68
CA LEU A 300 7.85 -8.31 -3.77
C LEU A 300 7.32 -9.34 -2.78
N TRP A 301 6.56 -8.89 -1.79
CA TRP A 301 5.81 -9.72 -0.85
C TRP A 301 4.35 -9.84 -1.27
N VAL A 302 3.78 -11.03 -1.10
CA VAL A 302 2.35 -11.27 -1.28
C VAL A 302 1.77 -11.74 0.05
N GLN A 303 1.12 -10.80 0.76
CA GLN A 303 0.55 -11.03 2.08
C GLN A 303 -0.58 -10.01 2.37
N PRO A 304 -1.74 -10.43 2.91
CA PRO A 304 -2.89 -9.57 3.18
C PRO A 304 -2.69 -8.70 4.44
N LEU A 305 -1.70 -7.82 4.41
CA LEU A 305 -1.29 -7.01 5.56
C LEU A 305 -2.27 -5.85 5.86
N GLY A 306 -2.38 -5.51 7.13
CA GLY A 306 -3.25 -4.44 7.61
C GLY A 306 -2.80 -3.07 7.13
N LEU A 307 -3.77 -2.20 6.82
CA LEU A 307 -3.51 -0.84 6.36
C LEU A 307 -2.84 0.04 7.44
N PRO A 308 -2.00 1.02 7.04
CA PRO A 308 -1.61 2.14 7.88
C PRO A 308 -2.85 2.83 8.44
N LYS A 309 -2.80 3.26 9.71
CA LYS A 309 -3.90 4.09 10.26
C LYS A 309 -3.96 5.40 9.47
N GLN A 310 -5.14 5.82 9.04
CA GLN A 310 -5.28 7.19 8.53
C GLN A 310 -4.98 8.19 9.67
N PRO A 311 -4.15 9.22 9.44
CA PRO A 311 -3.83 10.19 10.47
C PRO A 311 -5.07 11.05 10.78
N ARG A 312 -5.27 11.37 12.07
CA ARG A 312 -6.37 12.22 12.51
C ARG A 312 -6.03 13.70 12.31
N LEU A 313 -6.52 14.27 11.21
CA LEU A 313 -6.32 15.67 10.90
C LEU A 313 -7.10 16.58 11.87
N LYS A 314 -6.54 17.77 12.12
CA LYS A 314 -7.14 18.87 12.89
C LYS A 314 -6.93 20.17 12.11
N ASN A 315 -7.78 21.18 12.33
CA ASN A 315 -7.67 22.50 11.68
C ASN A 315 -7.52 22.37 10.15
N ILE A 316 -8.51 21.76 9.51
CA ILE A 316 -8.51 21.50 8.08
C ILE A 316 -9.02 22.75 7.36
N HIS A 317 -8.23 23.26 6.41
CA HIS A 317 -8.59 24.37 5.55
C HIS A 317 -9.30 23.84 4.29
N ASP A 318 -10.60 24.10 4.18
CA ASP A 318 -11.40 23.69 3.01
C ASP A 318 -11.10 24.60 1.80
N VAL A 319 -10.53 24.01 0.74
CA VAL A 319 -10.41 24.65 -0.58
C VAL A 319 -11.73 24.44 -1.33
N GLN A 320 -12.41 25.52 -1.68
CA GLN A 320 -13.74 25.45 -2.27
C GLN A 320 -13.73 24.90 -3.69
N GLY A 321 -14.55 23.87 -3.93
CA GLY A 321 -14.74 23.27 -5.25
C GLY A 321 -13.54 22.49 -5.76
N VAL A 322 -13.46 22.38 -7.09
CA VAL A 322 -12.41 21.67 -7.82
C VAL A 322 -11.29 22.65 -8.19
N LEU A 323 -10.04 22.25 -7.98
CA LEU A 323 -8.86 23.02 -8.40
C LEU A 323 -8.55 22.71 -9.88
N LEU A 324 -8.84 23.66 -10.77
CA LEU A 324 -8.53 23.58 -12.20
C LEU A 324 -7.28 24.41 -12.50
N CYS A 325 -6.15 23.75 -12.69
CA CYS A 325 -4.82 24.38 -12.71
C CYS A 325 -4.30 24.72 -14.10
N THR A 326 -5.20 25.23 -14.94
CA THR A 326 -4.91 25.68 -16.30
C THR A 326 -4.07 26.97 -16.32
N PRO A 327 -3.39 27.29 -17.43
CA PRO A 327 -2.56 28.49 -17.56
C PRO A 327 -3.25 29.83 -17.18
N LEU A 328 -4.57 29.91 -17.37
CA LEU A 328 -5.38 31.06 -16.96
C LEU A 328 -5.58 31.15 -15.46
N ASN A 329 -5.94 30.04 -14.82
CA ASN A 329 -6.29 30.03 -13.39
C ASN A 329 -5.05 30.25 -12.53
N LEU A 330 -3.86 29.86 -13.00
CA LEU A 330 -2.56 30.24 -12.42
C LEU A 330 -2.37 31.76 -12.26
N GLN A 331 -2.98 32.57 -13.12
CA GLN A 331 -2.88 34.04 -13.09
C GLN A 331 -4.01 34.69 -12.26
N LYS A 332 -5.09 33.96 -11.98
CA LYS A 332 -6.25 34.44 -11.21
C LYS A 332 -6.03 34.21 -9.71
N LEU A 333 -5.91 35.28 -8.93
CA LEU A 333 -6.02 35.19 -7.46
C LEU A 333 -7.48 34.93 -7.06
N PRO A 334 -7.76 34.10 -6.02
CA PRO A 334 -6.81 33.36 -5.18
C PRO A 334 -6.47 31.95 -5.70
N THR A 335 -6.91 31.60 -6.92
CA THR A 335 -6.85 30.23 -7.49
C THR A 335 -5.54 29.91 -8.20
N ASN A 336 -4.41 30.50 -7.79
CA ASN A 336 -3.11 30.39 -8.46
C ASN A 336 -2.45 28.99 -8.39
N CYS A 337 -3.24 27.95 -8.06
CA CYS A 337 -2.83 26.57 -7.79
C CYS A 337 -1.62 26.39 -6.87
N GLN A 338 -1.42 27.36 -5.99
CA GLN A 338 -0.55 27.28 -4.83
C GLN A 338 -1.42 27.20 -3.58
N LEU A 339 -0.95 26.48 -2.57
CA LEU A 339 -1.60 26.48 -1.26
C LEU A 339 -1.16 27.71 -0.45
N PRO A 340 -2.03 28.28 0.41
CA PRO A 340 -1.66 29.40 1.27
C PRO A 340 -0.40 29.13 2.09
N ASN A 341 0.52 30.11 2.12
CA ASN A 341 1.68 30.05 2.99
C ASN A 341 1.24 30.04 4.46
N SER A 342 1.78 29.10 5.22
CA SER A 342 1.46 28.88 6.63
C SER A 342 2.73 28.95 7.49
N SER A 343 2.56 29.19 8.79
CA SER A 343 3.65 29.28 9.76
C SER A 343 4.07 27.93 10.36
N GLY A 344 3.46 26.82 9.93
CA GLY A 344 3.73 25.49 10.46
C GLY A 344 2.93 24.40 9.74
N ALA A 345 2.79 23.23 10.37
CA ALA A 345 2.07 22.09 9.80
C ALA A 345 0.61 22.42 9.43
N SER A 346 0.22 22.15 8.18
CA SER A 346 -1.09 22.55 7.63
C SER A 346 -1.82 21.41 6.93
N ASN A 347 -3.15 21.39 7.08
CA ASN A 347 -4.02 20.38 6.50
C ASN A 347 -5.04 21.06 5.56
N TYR A 348 -5.11 20.64 4.31
CA TYR A 348 -6.03 21.19 3.30
C TYR A 348 -6.99 20.12 2.83
N ARG A 349 -8.29 20.41 2.75
CA ARG A 349 -9.26 19.55 2.05
C ARG A 349 -9.51 20.11 0.66
N ILE A 350 -9.41 19.25 -0.34
CA ILE A 350 -9.57 19.62 -1.76
C ILE A 350 -10.54 18.62 -2.40
N THR A 351 -11.47 19.10 -3.23
CA THR A 351 -12.40 18.22 -3.94
C THR A 351 -11.65 17.31 -4.90
N SER A 352 -11.01 17.90 -5.91
CA SER A 352 -10.17 17.25 -6.90
C SER A 352 -9.15 18.25 -7.43
N ILE A 353 -8.04 17.77 -7.98
CA ILE A 353 -6.99 18.60 -8.61
C ILE A 353 -6.86 18.15 -10.08
N TYR A 354 -7.06 19.06 -11.02
CA TYR A 354 -6.85 18.80 -12.45
C TYR A 354 -5.79 19.76 -12.99
N ALA A 355 -4.63 19.21 -13.36
CA ALA A 355 -3.59 19.87 -14.14
C ALA A 355 -3.45 19.10 -15.47
N SER A 356 -4.35 19.39 -16.42
CA SER A 356 -4.42 18.75 -17.73
C SER A 356 -4.40 19.79 -18.84
N THR A 357 -3.43 19.70 -19.77
CA THR A 357 -2.97 20.67 -20.80
C THR A 357 -1.57 21.22 -20.49
N ALA A 358 -0.75 21.50 -21.51
CA ALA A 358 0.55 22.13 -21.32
C ALA A 358 0.48 23.42 -20.52
N ASN A 359 1.58 23.69 -19.79
CA ASN A 359 1.74 24.80 -18.86
C ASN A 359 0.79 24.79 -17.64
N SER A 360 -0.13 23.81 -17.54
CA SER A 360 -0.89 23.55 -16.31
C SER A 360 0.01 23.01 -15.22
N ARG A 361 -0.17 23.51 -13.99
CA ARG A 361 0.57 22.96 -12.84
C ARG A 361 -0.12 23.18 -11.50
N PHE A 362 -0.02 22.19 -10.64
CA PHE A 362 -0.30 22.34 -9.20
C PHE A 362 1.03 22.42 -8.44
N GLU A 363 1.14 23.38 -7.53
CA GLU A 363 2.38 23.67 -6.80
C GLU A 363 2.16 23.61 -5.29
N VAL A 364 3.02 22.87 -4.60
CA VAL A 364 3.05 22.82 -3.13
C VAL A 364 4.48 22.94 -2.64
N THR A 365 4.71 23.88 -1.72
CA THR A 365 6.01 24.09 -1.08
C THR A 365 5.92 23.63 0.38
N THR A 366 6.86 22.80 0.81
CA THR A 366 6.94 22.33 2.20
C THR A 366 8.34 22.53 2.78
N SER A 367 8.44 22.40 4.10
CA SER A 367 9.72 22.20 4.78
C SER A 367 9.52 21.34 6.03
N ASP A 368 10.59 20.90 6.67
CA ASP A 368 10.53 20.15 7.94
C ASP A 368 9.75 20.91 9.04
N SER A 369 9.70 22.25 8.95
CA SER A 369 8.92 23.10 9.85
C SER A 369 7.47 23.33 9.39
N LYS A 370 7.18 23.16 8.10
CA LYS A 370 5.88 23.39 7.44
C LYS A 370 5.46 22.17 6.61
N PRO A 371 5.26 21.00 7.22
CA PRO A 371 4.75 19.83 6.50
C PRO A 371 3.26 20.02 6.15
N ILE A 372 2.87 19.58 4.95
CA ILE A 372 1.50 19.72 4.42
C ILE A 372 0.82 18.36 4.27
N THR A 373 -0.46 18.31 4.62
CA THR A 373 -1.34 17.16 4.34
C THR A 373 -2.51 17.58 3.47
N LEU A 374 -2.73 16.88 2.35
CA LEU A 374 -3.87 17.08 1.46
C LEU A 374 -4.90 15.97 1.71
N GLU A 375 -6.12 16.33 2.12
CA GLU A 375 -7.29 15.46 2.18
C GLU A 375 -8.07 15.60 0.87
N ILE A 376 -7.88 14.67 -0.05
CA ILE A 376 -8.52 14.64 -1.37
C ILE A 376 -9.81 13.84 -1.29
N LEU A 377 -10.92 14.41 -1.76
CA LEU A 377 -12.22 13.72 -1.78
C LEU A 377 -12.41 12.87 -3.05
N GLY A 378 -12.12 13.47 -4.21
CA GLY A 378 -12.23 12.92 -5.55
C GLY A 378 -10.89 12.52 -6.13
N ASP A 379 -10.50 13.13 -7.26
CA ASP A 379 -9.38 12.71 -8.11
C ASP A 379 -8.19 13.67 -8.07
N ILE A 380 -7.01 13.16 -8.43
CA ILE A 380 -5.88 13.97 -8.91
C ILE A 380 -5.59 13.53 -10.35
N ASP A 381 -5.61 14.46 -11.30
CA ASP A 381 -5.27 14.20 -12.70
C ASP A 381 -4.17 15.16 -13.16
N VAL A 382 -3.04 14.57 -13.52
CA VAL A 382 -1.85 15.22 -14.08
C VAL A 382 -1.60 14.57 -15.43
N SER A 383 -2.35 15.01 -16.43
CA SER A 383 -2.37 14.46 -17.80
C SER A 383 -1.96 15.52 -18.83
N ASN A 384 -1.77 15.10 -20.08
CA ASN A 384 -1.64 15.99 -21.25
C ASN A 384 -0.67 17.16 -21.02
N ASN A 385 0.62 16.87 -20.79
CA ASN A 385 1.68 17.84 -20.52
C ASN A 385 1.56 18.67 -19.21
N GLY A 386 0.54 18.45 -18.37
CA GLY A 386 0.43 19.07 -17.04
C GLY A 386 1.38 18.47 -15.99
N ILE A 387 1.61 19.18 -14.88
CA ILE A 387 2.62 18.82 -13.85
C ILE A 387 2.09 19.02 -12.42
N PHE A 388 2.51 18.17 -11.47
CA PHE A 388 2.39 18.42 -10.03
C PHE A 388 3.79 18.62 -9.45
N CYS A 389 4.11 19.81 -8.96
CA CYS A 389 5.41 20.11 -8.34
C CYS A 389 5.33 20.20 -6.83
N HIS A 390 6.20 19.42 -6.19
CA HIS A 390 6.51 19.54 -4.76
C HIS A 390 7.89 20.17 -4.58
N PHE A 391 7.93 21.35 -3.99
CA PHE A 391 9.14 22.12 -3.72
C PHE A 391 9.54 22.06 -2.25
N GLU A 392 10.85 22.08 -1.98
CA GLU A 392 11.38 22.42 -0.65
C GLU A 392 11.43 23.95 -0.52
N GLU A 393 11.18 24.48 0.67
CA GLU A 393 11.21 25.92 0.93
C GLU A 393 12.57 26.55 0.56
N GLY A 394 12.56 27.48 -0.41
CA GLY A 394 13.77 28.11 -0.97
C GLY A 394 14.32 27.45 -2.24
N SER A 395 13.70 26.37 -2.72
CA SER A 395 14.03 25.71 -3.99
C SER A 395 12.99 26.01 -5.08
N ASN A 396 13.45 26.12 -6.33
CA ASN A 396 12.62 26.29 -7.52
C ASN A 396 12.61 25.04 -8.43
N VAL A 397 13.15 23.90 -7.98
CA VAL A 397 13.24 22.65 -8.77
C VAL A 397 12.08 21.71 -8.44
N CYS A 398 11.35 21.23 -9.45
CA CYS A 398 10.19 20.35 -9.25
C CYS A 398 10.63 19.01 -8.64
N GLY A 399 10.06 18.60 -7.51
CA GLY A 399 10.45 17.37 -6.82
C GLY A 399 11.67 17.51 -5.90
N SER A 400 12.01 18.75 -5.53
CA SER A 400 13.02 19.03 -4.49
C SER A 400 12.47 18.84 -3.08
N GLY A 401 11.15 18.95 -2.87
CA GLY A 401 10.52 18.79 -1.55
C GLY A 401 10.66 17.38 -0.99
N ASN A 402 11.01 17.27 0.30
CA ASN A 402 11.19 15.97 0.93
C ASN A 402 9.85 15.20 1.04
N PRO A 403 9.71 13.96 0.51
CA PRO A 403 8.44 13.22 0.53
C PRO A 403 7.81 13.01 1.92
N LYS A 404 8.59 13.05 3.01
CA LYS A 404 8.06 12.98 4.38
C LYS A 404 7.19 14.20 4.75
N ASN A 405 7.42 15.34 4.08
CA ASN A 405 6.79 16.63 4.35
C ASN A 405 5.49 16.83 3.55
N LEU A 406 5.23 16.08 2.48
CA LEU A 406 3.95 16.06 1.77
C LEU A 406 3.21 14.74 1.96
N THR A 407 2.01 14.78 2.52
CA THR A 407 1.12 13.61 2.62
C THR A 407 -0.17 13.86 1.85
N ILE A 408 -0.62 12.88 1.08
CA ILE A 408 -1.85 12.93 0.29
C ILE A 408 -2.74 11.77 0.74
N LEU A 409 -3.90 12.11 1.29
CA LEU A 409 -4.87 11.18 1.86
C LEU A 409 -6.14 11.21 1.02
N PHE A 410 -6.57 10.05 0.53
CA PHE A 410 -7.87 9.96 -0.15
C PHE A 410 -8.96 9.58 0.84
N LYS A 411 -10.01 10.40 0.88
CA LYS A 411 -11.14 10.33 1.81
C LYS A 411 -12.43 10.14 1.03
N GLN A 412 -12.59 8.92 0.53
CA GLN A 412 -13.72 8.52 -0.28
C GLN A 412 -14.47 7.33 0.34
N GLU A 413 -15.80 7.38 0.29
CA GLU A 413 -16.66 6.22 0.53
C GLU A 413 -16.94 5.52 -0.80
N THR A 414 -16.26 4.40 -1.05
CA THR A 414 -16.66 3.43 -2.09
C THR A 414 -17.60 2.38 -1.49
N LYS A 415 -18.65 2.01 -2.23
CA LYS A 415 -19.50 0.84 -1.94
C LYS A 415 -19.16 -0.32 -2.87
N LEU A 416 -19.38 -1.54 -2.39
CA LEU A 416 -19.01 -2.76 -3.11
C LEU A 416 -19.82 -3.02 -4.39
N SER A 417 -21.02 -2.44 -4.47
CA SER A 417 -22.00 -2.66 -5.55
C SER A 417 -21.74 -1.87 -6.83
N GLY A 418 -20.75 -0.96 -6.87
CA GLY A 418 -20.49 -0.08 -8.00
C GLY A 418 -19.73 -0.70 -9.17
N ASN A 419 -19.49 0.11 -10.21
CA ASN A 419 -18.43 -0.18 -11.17
C ASN A 419 -17.07 -0.19 -10.44
N LYS A 420 -16.13 -1.02 -10.91
CA LYS A 420 -14.78 -1.15 -10.33
C LYS A 420 -13.73 -0.99 -11.40
N ILE A 421 -12.66 -0.26 -11.08
CA ILE A 421 -11.44 -0.20 -11.88
C ILE A 421 -10.42 -1.17 -11.29
N PHE A 422 -9.68 -1.83 -12.18
CA PHE A 422 -8.53 -2.69 -11.90
C PHE A 422 -7.39 -2.39 -12.88
N CYS A 423 -6.21 -2.92 -12.63
CA CYS A 423 -5.11 -2.89 -13.59
C CYS A 423 -5.39 -3.83 -14.77
N SER A 424 -4.94 -3.43 -15.95
CA SER A 424 -5.13 -4.16 -17.20
C SER A 424 -3.99 -5.12 -17.48
N ASN A 425 -4.24 -6.40 -17.24
CA ASN A 425 -3.38 -7.49 -17.73
C ASN A 425 -3.66 -7.81 -19.21
N ASP A 426 -4.82 -7.38 -19.72
CA ASP A 426 -5.24 -7.56 -21.11
C ASP A 426 -4.23 -6.88 -22.07
N ASN A 427 -3.88 -7.59 -23.14
CA ASN A 427 -2.90 -7.18 -24.17
C ASN A 427 -1.45 -6.99 -23.67
N THR A 428 -1.11 -7.35 -22.43
CA THR A 428 0.22 -7.25 -21.80
C THR A 428 0.82 -5.84 -21.67
N LYS A 429 0.11 -4.79 -22.13
CA LYS A 429 0.61 -3.41 -22.19
C LYS A 429 0.49 -2.66 -20.86
N GLY A 430 -0.47 -2.98 -20.00
CA GLY A 430 -0.74 -2.29 -18.74
C GLY A 430 -1.88 -1.27 -18.82
N GLY A 431 -1.99 -0.38 -17.83
CA GLY A 431 -3.10 0.57 -17.70
C GLY A 431 -4.27 0.07 -16.85
N VAL A 432 -5.46 0.61 -17.08
CA VAL A 432 -6.66 0.33 -16.28
C VAL A 432 -7.77 -0.31 -17.11
N ARG A 433 -8.64 -1.10 -16.49
CA ARG A 433 -9.83 -1.69 -17.11
C ARG A 433 -11.01 -1.66 -16.14
N LEU A 434 -12.23 -1.72 -16.68
CA LEU A 434 -13.42 -1.97 -15.88
C LEU A 434 -13.51 -3.47 -15.53
N GLY A 435 -13.65 -3.78 -14.25
CA GLY A 435 -13.83 -5.14 -13.75
C GLY A 435 -15.29 -5.55 -13.61
N VAL A 436 -16.12 -4.62 -13.16
CA VAL A 436 -17.58 -4.73 -13.16
C VAL A 436 -18.08 -3.67 -14.13
N ASN A 437 -18.86 -4.07 -15.15
CA ASN A 437 -19.37 -3.18 -16.18
C ASN A 437 -20.90 -3.06 -16.07
N LYS A 438 -21.37 -2.01 -15.38
CA LYS A 438 -22.78 -1.67 -15.22
C LYS A 438 -23.14 -0.48 -16.11
N VAL A 439 -24.23 -0.62 -16.84
CA VAL A 439 -24.89 0.47 -17.58
C VAL A 439 -25.22 1.60 -16.60
N ILE A 440 -24.87 2.82 -16.98
CA ILE A 440 -25.35 4.03 -16.33
C ILE A 440 -26.75 4.35 -16.87
N ASP A 441 -27.77 4.05 -16.07
CA ASP A 441 -29.17 4.29 -16.42
C ASP A 441 -29.53 5.78 -16.29
N LEU A 442 -29.43 6.48 -17.43
CA LEU A 442 -29.77 7.90 -17.58
C LEU A 442 -31.28 8.18 -17.63
N SER A 443 -32.15 7.16 -17.62
CA SER A 443 -33.61 7.37 -17.63
C SER A 443 -34.16 7.78 -16.26
N LYS A 444 -33.38 7.60 -15.20
CA LYS A 444 -33.75 7.90 -13.82
C LYS A 444 -33.59 9.39 -13.49
N SER A 445 -34.53 9.93 -12.72
CA SER A 445 -34.54 11.33 -12.25
C SER A 445 -33.43 11.70 -11.27
N SER A 446 -32.64 10.73 -10.82
CA SER A 446 -31.49 10.92 -9.94
C SER A 446 -30.46 9.83 -10.20
N PHE A 447 -29.24 10.23 -10.55
CA PHE A 447 -28.12 9.33 -10.76
C PHE A 447 -27.64 8.72 -9.44
N ASP A 448 -27.52 7.39 -9.43
CA ASP A 448 -26.97 6.65 -8.29
C ASP A 448 -25.44 6.64 -8.37
N ASN A 449 -24.84 7.53 -7.58
CA ASN A 449 -23.39 7.71 -7.49
C ASN A 449 -22.65 6.49 -6.92
N ASP A 450 -23.33 5.53 -6.29
CA ASP A 450 -22.71 4.27 -5.87
C ASP A 450 -22.26 3.42 -7.07
N ASN A 451 -22.73 3.72 -8.30
CA ASN A 451 -22.28 3.07 -9.52
C ASN A 451 -20.95 3.63 -10.06
N LEU A 452 -20.41 4.71 -9.51
CA LEU A 452 -19.10 5.22 -9.92
C LEU A 452 -17.95 4.44 -9.26
N PRO A 453 -16.80 4.27 -9.94
CA PRO A 453 -15.61 3.69 -9.33
C PRO A 453 -15.04 4.55 -8.19
N GLY A 454 -14.04 3.96 -7.51
CA GLY A 454 -13.20 4.68 -6.57
C GLY A 454 -12.35 5.77 -7.22
N SER A 455 -11.91 6.73 -6.41
CA SER A 455 -11.01 7.81 -6.81
C SER A 455 -9.78 7.32 -7.55
N SER A 456 -9.19 8.20 -8.34
CA SER A 456 -7.94 7.94 -9.05
C SER A 456 -6.92 9.04 -8.80
N ILE A 457 -5.65 8.64 -8.86
CA ILE A 457 -4.52 9.54 -9.09
C ILE A 457 -3.87 9.12 -10.40
N PHE A 458 -3.96 9.98 -11.42
CA PHE A 458 -3.32 9.79 -12.71
C PHE A 458 -2.12 10.73 -12.83
N ILE A 459 -0.92 10.17 -13.03
CA ILE A 459 0.32 10.93 -13.23
C ILE A 459 0.98 10.48 -14.55
N ASP A 460 0.87 11.30 -15.58
CA ASP A 460 1.59 11.10 -16.84
C ASP A 460 2.96 11.78 -16.86
N ASN A 461 3.17 12.83 -16.07
CA ASN A 461 4.44 13.55 -16.04
C ASN A 461 4.82 13.98 -14.61
N THR A 462 6.12 13.93 -14.31
CA THR A 462 6.69 14.21 -12.98
C THR A 462 7.52 15.51 -12.92
N GLY A 463 7.63 16.25 -14.03
CA GLY A 463 8.28 17.57 -14.07
C GLY A 463 8.50 18.13 -15.48
N TRP A 464 9.24 19.23 -15.59
CA TRP A 464 9.61 19.83 -16.87
C TRP A 464 10.78 19.11 -17.57
N SER A 465 11.48 18.23 -16.84
CA SER A 465 12.67 17.50 -17.27
C SER A 465 12.68 16.07 -16.73
N SER A 466 13.47 15.18 -17.34
CA SER A 466 13.61 13.77 -16.91
C SER A 466 14.42 13.58 -15.61
N SER A 467 14.91 14.66 -15.00
CA SER A 467 15.53 14.69 -13.67
C SER A 467 14.55 15.00 -12.54
N GLU A 468 13.38 15.56 -12.85
CA GLU A 468 12.40 16.02 -11.86
C GLU A 468 11.38 14.92 -11.51
N ARG A 469 10.85 14.99 -10.28
CA ARG A 469 10.14 13.87 -9.65
C ARG A 469 8.90 14.29 -8.87
N PHE A 470 7.93 13.39 -8.78
CA PHE A 470 6.80 13.49 -7.86
C PHE A 470 7.13 12.81 -6.53
N GLY A 471 7.23 13.57 -5.44
CA GLY A 471 7.61 13.05 -4.13
C GLY A 471 6.55 13.26 -3.05
N ALA A 472 5.94 12.19 -2.53
CA ALA A 472 4.92 12.27 -1.48
C ALA A 472 4.74 10.95 -0.70
N PHE A 473 4.08 11.02 0.46
CA PHE A 473 3.40 9.87 1.07
C PHE A 473 1.92 9.83 0.64
N LEU A 474 1.55 8.84 -0.17
CA LEU A 474 0.19 8.58 -0.64
C LEU A 474 -0.49 7.50 0.21
N LEU A 475 -1.64 7.82 0.80
CA LEU A 475 -2.50 6.85 1.49
C LEU A 475 -3.94 6.95 0.96
N GLY A 476 -4.28 6.05 0.05
CA GLY A 476 -5.59 5.98 -0.62
C GLY A 476 -6.04 4.54 -0.80
N PRO A 477 -6.45 3.83 0.28
CA PRO A 477 -6.77 2.41 0.22
C PRO A 477 -7.94 2.04 -0.69
N LYS A 478 -8.70 3.03 -1.18
CA LYS A 478 -9.82 2.92 -2.13
C LYS A 478 -9.49 3.52 -3.51
N THR A 479 -8.27 4.04 -3.68
CA THR A 479 -7.82 4.82 -4.84
C THR A 479 -7.03 3.98 -5.82
N THR A 480 -7.26 4.20 -7.12
CA THR A 480 -6.44 3.63 -8.20
C THR A 480 -5.29 4.60 -8.52
N PHE A 481 -4.05 4.18 -8.33
CA PHE A 481 -2.88 4.89 -8.85
C PHE A 481 -2.62 4.43 -10.28
N ILE A 482 -2.48 5.39 -11.20
CA ILE A 482 -2.32 5.15 -12.63
C ILE A 482 -1.15 6.00 -13.12
N SER A 483 -0.17 5.35 -13.75
CA SER A 483 0.95 6.04 -14.41
C SER A 483 1.31 5.29 -15.70
N THR A 484 0.63 5.65 -16.78
CA THR A 484 0.75 5.02 -18.09
C THR A 484 0.93 6.03 -19.20
N TRP A 485 1.46 5.60 -20.34
CA TRP A 485 1.64 6.42 -21.52
C TRP A 485 0.41 6.35 -22.43
N ALA A 486 -0.14 7.50 -22.83
CA ALA A 486 -1.10 7.54 -23.92
C ALA A 486 -0.36 7.40 -25.26
N LYS A 487 -0.96 6.69 -26.21
CA LYS A 487 -0.30 6.31 -27.47
C LYS A 487 -0.49 7.38 -28.56
N SER A 488 -1.45 8.28 -28.40
CA SER A 488 -1.63 9.45 -29.27
C SER A 488 -0.44 10.43 -29.19
N PRO A 489 0.23 10.75 -30.32
CA PRO A 489 1.24 11.83 -30.37
C PRO A 489 0.64 13.24 -30.24
N TRP A 490 -0.68 13.41 -30.30
CA TRP A 490 -1.36 14.68 -30.09
C TRP A 490 -2.11 14.69 -28.75
N VAL A 491 -2.25 15.87 -28.15
CA VAL A 491 -3.16 16.12 -27.02
C VAL A 491 -4.03 17.32 -27.31
N GLN A 492 -5.25 17.34 -26.78
CA GLN A 492 -6.02 18.58 -26.72
C GLN A 492 -5.30 19.56 -25.80
N TYR A 493 -5.05 20.76 -26.32
CA TYR A 493 -4.57 21.90 -25.55
C TYR A 493 -5.66 22.96 -25.50
N THR A 494 -5.96 23.41 -24.29
CA THR A 494 -6.91 24.50 -24.08
C THR A 494 -6.17 25.83 -24.04
N GLU A 495 -6.17 26.59 -25.14
CA GLU A 495 -5.75 27.99 -25.05
C GLU A 495 -6.77 28.76 -24.25
N SER A 496 -6.33 29.25 -23.10
CA SER A 496 -6.87 30.50 -22.59
C SER A 496 -6.21 31.65 -23.34
N ASN A 497 -6.80 32.09 -24.44
CA ASN A 497 -6.44 33.41 -24.96
C ASN A 497 -6.87 34.45 -23.92
N LEU A 498 -5.89 35.02 -23.21
CA LEU A 498 -6.09 36.03 -22.16
C LEU A 498 -6.89 37.26 -22.63
N SER A 499 -7.01 37.46 -23.95
CA SER A 499 -7.78 38.55 -24.57
C SER A 499 -9.20 38.17 -25.01
N ASN A 500 -9.61 36.90 -24.99
CA ASN A 500 -10.95 36.46 -25.38
C ASN A 500 -11.64 35.57 -24.32
N GLU A 501 -12.23 36.20 -23.30
CA GLU A 501 -13.00 35.53 -22.23
C GLU A 501 -14.30 34.83 -22.69
N ASN A 502 -14.60 34.82 -23.99
CA ASN A 502 -15.84 34.28 -24.54
C ASN A 502 -15.70 32.82 -25.03
N GLU A 503 -14.49 32.35 -25.34
CA GLU A 503 -14.26 30.96 -25.77
C GLU A 503 -14.31 30.01 -24.57
N ARG A 504 -15.23 29.03 -24.59
CA ARG A 504 -15.21 27.91 -23.63
C ARG A 504 -14.02 27.01 -23.92
N ALA A 505 -13.34 26.59 -22.86
CA ALA A 505 -12.20 25.69 -22.92
C ALA A 505 -12.55 24.31 -22.34
N PRO A 506 -13.22 23.41 -23.09
CA PRO A 506 -13.51 22.08 -22.58
C PRO A 506 -12.25 21.21 -22.55
N MET A 507 -12.17 20.29 -21.61
CA MET A 507 -11.01 19.38 -21.50
C MET A 507 -11.42 17.96 -21.11
N ILE A 508 -10.73 16.98 -21.70
CA ILE A 508 -10.78 15.57 -21.29
C ILE A 508 -9.92 15.38 -20.03
N VAL A 509 -10.43 14.63 -19.06
CA VAL A 509 -9.74 14.33 -17.79
C VAL A 509 -9.92 12.86 -17.39
N SER A 510 -9.01 12.36 -16.57
CA SER A 510 -9.23 11.11 -15.83
C SER A 510 -10.17 11.37 -14.65
N HIS A 511 -11.32 10.71 -14.63
CA HIS A 511 -12.27 10.74 -13.52
C HIS A 511 -12.48 9.33 -12.99
N ARG A 512 -12.05 9.05 -11.75
CA ARG A 512 -12.21 7.73 -11.11
C ARG A 512 -11.69 6.57 -11.98
N GLY A 513 -10.58 6.78 -12.69
CA GLY A 513 -9.98 5.84 -13.65
C GLY A 513 -10.74 5.63 -14.97
N THR A 514 -11.74 6.47 -15.23
CA THR A 514 -12.55 6.48 -16.47
C THR A 514 -12.40 7.81 -17.20
N TYR A 515 -12.77 7.85 -18.48
CA TYR A 515 -12.86 9.10 -19.23
C TYR A 515 -13.97 10.00 -18.67
N GLY A 516 -13.58 11.20 -18.24
CA GLY A 516 -14.47 12.30 -17.93
C GLY A 516 -14.13 13.55 -18.74
N TRP A 517 -14.94 14.58 -18.59
CA TRP A 517 -14.68 15.89 -19.22
C TRP A 517 -15.17 17.05 -18.35
N ILE A 518 -14.58 18.22 -18.53
CA ILE A 518 -14.98 19.47 -17.89
C ILE A 518 -15.38 20.46 -18.99
N LEU A 519 -16.48 21.19 -18.78
CA LEU A 519 -17.12 22.00 -19.83
C LEU A 519 -16.45 23.35 -20.05
N ASP A 520 -15.93 23.96 -18.99
CA ASP A 520 -15.09 25.14 -19.11
C ASP A 520 -13.98 25.14 -18.04
N SER A 521 -12.76 24.90 -18.50
CA SER A 521 -11.53 24.95 -17.70
C SER A 521 -10.96 26.37 -17.55
N SER A 522 -11.43 27.33 -18.37
CA SER A 522 -11.00 28.73 -18.33
C SER A 522 -11.58 29.48 -17.12
N GLY A 523 -12.73 29.01 -16.60
CA GLY A 523 -13.49 29.69 -15.56
C GLY A 523 -13.96 31.06 -16.04
N GLY A 524 -14.68 31.06 -17.17
CA GLY A 524 -15.15 32.23 -17.90
C GLY A 524 -16.26 33.03 -17.22
N ARG A 525 -16.80 34.00 -17.97
CA ARG A 525 -17.60 35.16 -17.51
C ARG A 525 -18.65 34.91 -16.43
N ASP A 526 -19.48 33.87 -16.57
CA ASP A 526 -20.63 33.66 -15.68
C ASP A 526 -20.31 32.80 -14.44
N ASN A 527 -19.05 32.37 -14.28
CA ASN A 527 -18.51 31.70 -13.07
C ASN A 527 -19.37 30.54 -12.52
N ARG A 528 -20.07 29.82 -13.41
CA ARG A 528 -21.05 28.78 -13.04
C ARG A 528 -20.31 27.55 -12.50
N TRP A 529 -20.61 27.19 -11.26
CA TRP A 529 -19.93 26.11 -10.54
C TRP A 529 -19.99 24.75 -11.26
N HIS A 530 -21.06 24.46 -12.01
CA HIS A 530 -21.23 23.20 -12.75
C HIS A 530 -20.41 23.11 -14.04
N ASP A 531 -20.04 24.23 -14.67
CA ASP A 531 -19.18 24.22 -15.86
C ASP A 531 -17.76 23.71 -15.53
N LYS A 532 -17.37 23.87 -14.27
CA LYS A 532 -16.08 23.44 -13.69
C LYS A 532 -16.12 22.03 -13.10
N MET A 533 -17.26 21.34 -13.15
CA MET A 533 -17.41 19.98 -12.63
C MET A 533 -17.01 18.95 -13.67
N THR A 534 -16.48 17.84 -13.18
CA THR A 534 -16.20 16.66 -13.99
C THR A 534 -17.49 15.95 -14.34
N ASN A 535 -17.68 15.66 -15.61
CA ASN A 535 -18.84 14.99 -16.21
C ASN A 535 -18.41 13.65 -16.81
N LEU A 536 -19.36 12.74 -16.99
CA LEU A 536 -19.06 11.39 -17.50
C LEU A 536 -18.94 11.37 -19.02
N ILE A 537 -18.08 10.49 -19.55
CA ILE A 537 -18.14 10.03 -20.94
C ILE A 537 -18.61 8.58 -20.94
N LEU A 538 -19.62 8.29 -21.76
CA LEU A 538 -20.25 6.97 -21.87
C LEU A 538 -20.20 6.47 -23.31
N THR A 539 -20.12 5.15 -23.47
CA THR A 539 -20.42 4.49 -24.75
C THR A 539 -21.87 4.74 -25.15
N LYS A 540 -22.22 4.44 -26.41
CA LYS A 540 -23.60 4.53 -26.90
C LYS A 540 -24.60 3.69 -26.11
N ASP A 541 -24.13 2.58 -25.54
CA ASP A 541 -24.92 1.66 -24.70
C ASP A 541 -24.94 2.07 -23.21
N GLY A 542 -24.39 3.25 -22.87
CA GLY A 542 -24.41 3.81 -21.51
C GLY A 542 -23.34 3.26 -20.56
N TYR A 543 -22.30 2.58 -21.04
CA TYR A 543 -21.20 2.09 -20.19
C TYR A 543 -20.13 3.17 -19.97
N LEU A 544 -19.50 3.16 -18.79
CA LEU A 544 -18.28 3.95 -18.56
C LEU A 544 -17.15 3.46 -19.47
N ILE A 545 -16.20 4.36 -19.77
CA ILE A 545 -15.04 4.04 -20.61
C ILE A 545 -13.76 4.12 -19.75
N PRO A 546 -12.96 3.04 -19.61
CA PRO A 546 -11.70 3.10 -18.86
C PRO A 546 -10.69 4.01 -19.54
N TYR A 547 -9.96 4.80 -18.75
CA TYR A 547 -9.03 5.80 -19.28
C TYR A 547 -7.85 5.13 -20.01
N LEU A 548 -7.54 5.57 -21.24
CA LEU A 548 -6.48 5.06 -22.13
C LEU A 548 -6.54 3.57 -22.52
N ASN A 549 -7.64 2.87 -22.22
CA ASN A 549 -7.82 1.45 -22.54
C ASN A 549 -9.21 1.14 -23.10
N PHE A 550 -9.74 2.04 -23.93
CA PHE A 550 -10.99 1.82 -24.64
C PHE A 550 -10.76 0.83 -25.79
N THR A 551 -11.67 -0.13 -25.98
CA THR A 551 -11.64 -1.07 -27.11
C THR A 551 -13.04 -1.18 -27.70
N GLU A 552 -13.17 -1.02 -29.02
CA GLU A 552 -14.44 -1.12 -29.73
C GLU A 552 -14.27 -1.76 -31.10
N GLY A 553 -15.11 -2.73 -31.43
CA GLY A 553 -15.01 -3.46 -32.71
C GLY A 553 -13.69 -4.20 -32.92
N GLY A 554 -12.95 -4.48 -31.83
CA GLY A 554 -11.60 -5.06 -31.86
C GLY A 554 -10.45 -4.06 -31.98
N ASN A 555 -10.72 -2.75 -32.14
CA ASN A 555 -9.69 -1.70 -32.21
C ASN A 555 -9.44 -1.11 -30.82
N SER A 556 -8.18 -0.83 -30.48
CA SER A 556 -7.79 -0.03 -29.32
C SER A 556 -7.92 1.46 -29.64
N LEU A 557 -8.68 2.18 -28.81
CA LEU A 557 -9.05 3.57 -29.01
C LEU A 557 -8.63 4.43 -27.81
N GLU A 558 -8.36 5.72 -28.06
CA GLU A 558 -8.10 6.74 -27.03
C GLU A 558 -8.93 8.00 -27.34
N ILE A 559 -9.59 8.58 -26.33
CA ILE A 559 -10.27 9.89 -26.49
C ILE A 559 -9.25 10.98 -26.20
N ILE A 560 -8.99 11.82 -27.19
CA ILE A 560 -7.89 12.81 -27.19
C ILE A 560 -8.39 14.22 -26.95
N GLY A 561 -9.62 14.53 -27.37
CA GLY A 561 -10.22 15.84 -27.19
C GLY A 561 -11.75 15.85 -27.29
N ILE A 562 -12.33 16.98 -26.90
CA ILE A 562 -13.76 17.27 -26.91
C ILE A 562 -14.00 18.67 -27.48
N GLY A 563 -15.03 18.82 -28.32
CA GLY A 563 -15.36 20.07 -28.99
C GLY A 563 -16.85 20.30 -29.20
N TYR A 564 -17.20 21.55 -29.51
CA TYR A 564 -18.56 22.06 -29.73
C TYR A 564 -18.59 22.96 -30.95
N ASP A 565 -19.69 22.95 -31.70
CA ASP A 565 -19.86 23.80 -32.88
C ASP A 565 -19.81 25.31 -32.54
N GLU A 566 -19.41 26.16 -33.49
CA GLU A 566 -19.19 27.60 -33.29
C GLU A 566 -20.42 28.33 -32.72
N GLU A 567 -21.63 27.87 -33.06
CA GLU A 567 -22.89 28.39 -32.52
C GLU A 567 -22.96 28.24 -30.99
N TYR A 568 -22.43 27.15 -30.44
CA TYR A 568 -22.38 26.91 -28.99
C TYR A 568 -21.16 27.55 -28.30
N GLN A 569 -20.12 27.92 -29.06
CA GLN A 569 -18.96 28.63 -28.54
C GLN A 569 -19.28 30.10 -28.21
N ASN A 570 -20.16 30.75 -28.99
CA ASN A 570 -20.42 32.19 -28.90
C ASN A 570 -21.70 32.59 -28.13
N TYR A 571 -22.46 31.63 -27.58
CA TYR A 571 -23.84 31.89 -27.12
C TYR A 571 -24.01 32.39 -25.66
N SER A 572 -25.03 33.21 -25.44
CA SER A 572 -25.31 33.87 -24.16
C SER A 572 -26.08 33.01 -23.15
N ARG A 573 -25.67 33.06 -21.87
CA ARG A 573 -26.40 32.91 -20.58
C ARG A 573 -27.50 31.86 -20.31
N SER A 574 -28.15 31.22 -21.29
CA SER A 574 -29.39 30.46 -21.07
C SER A 574 -29.47 29.04 -21.65
N SER A 575 -28.47 28.57 -22.39
CA SER A 575 -28.46 27.20 -22.94
C SER A 575 -27.07 26.56 -22.87
N GLU A 576 -26.99 25.37 -22.25
CA GLU A 576 -25.82 24.49 -22.35
C GLU A 576 -25.79 23.74 -23.69
N PRO A 577 -24.61 23.38 -24.21
CA PRO A 577 -24.52 22.53 -25.39
C PRO A 577 -25.22 21.19 -25.14
N LYS A 578 -26.00 20.72 -26.11
CA LYS A 578 -26.68 19.42 -26.07
C LYS A 578 -26.02 18.36 -26.96
N THR A 579 -25.13 18.77 -27.85
CA THR A 579 -24.34 17.91 -28.74
C THR A 579 -22.92 18.42 -28.87
N GLY A 580 -22.00 17.59 -29.37
CA GLY A 580 -20.62 17.95 -29.69
C GLY A 580 -19.88 16.82 -30.39
N LYS A 581 -18.55 16.95 -30.54
CA LYS A 581 -17.68 15.93 -31.14
C LYS A 581 -16.56 15.52 -30.18
N PHE A 582 -16.29 14.22 -30.07
CA PHE A 582 -15.07 13.68 -29.50
C PHE A 582 -14.04 13.43 -30.58
N LEU A 583 -12.79 13.82 -30.35
CA LEU A 583 -11.66 13.36 -31.15
C LEU A 583 -11.18 12.01 -30.59
N ILE A 584 -11.30 10.96 -31.40
CA ILE A 584 -10.89 9.60 -31.08
C ILE A 584 -9.68 9.21 -31.93
N TYR A 585 -8.62 8.76 -31.27
CA TYR A 585 -7.45 8.16 -31.91
C TYR A 585 -7.62 6.63 -31.93
N ASN A 586 -7.38 6.01 -33.09
CA ASN A 586 -7.26 4.56 -33.22
C ASN A 586 -5.77 4.18 -33.23
N VAL A 587 -5.39 3.41 -32.22
CA VAL A 587 -4.01 3.00 -31.95
C VAL A 587 -3.47 2.07 -33.02
N ASP A 588 -4.32 1.20 -33.58
CA ASP A 588 -3.88 0.06 -34.39
C ASP A 588 -3.64 0.47 -35.86
N ASN A 589 -4.24 1.58 -36.30
CA ASN A 589 -4.07 2.13 -37.65
C ASN A 589 -3.54 3.59 -37.68
N ASN A 590 -3.27 4.20 -36.53
CA ASN A 590 -2.74 5.57 -36.38
C ASN A 590 -3.64 6.69 -36.96
N ASN A 591 -4.94 6.42 -37.15
CA ASN A 591 -5.92 7.38 -37.68
C ASN A 591 -6.77 8.03 -36.59
N TYR A 592 -7.26 9.23 -36.88
CA TYR A 592 -8.14 10.00 -36.02
C TYR A 592 -9.53 10.11 -36.61
N TYR A 593 -10.52 10.20 -35.72
CA TYR A 593 -11.92 10.27 -36.06
C TYR A 593 -12.64 11.30 -35.19
N LEU A 594 -13.63 12.00 -35.74
CA LEU A 594 -14.63 12.71 -34.94
C LEU A 594 -15.84 11.80 -34.72
N ARG A 595 -16.25 11.64 -33.46
CA ARG A 595 -17.48 10.94 -33.08
C ARG A 595 -18.47 11.91 -32.45
N SER A 596 -19.72 11.89 -32.90
CA SER A 596 -20.78 12.70 -32.29
C SER A 596 -21.16 12.20 -30.91
N PHE A 597 -21.63 13.10 -30.05
CA PHE A 597 -22.22 12.76 -28.76
C PHE A 597 -23.40 13.65 -28.41
N ARG A 598 -24.27 13.16 -27.52
CA ARG A 598 -25.34 13.93 -26.88
C ARG A 598 -25.08 14.12 -25.39
N ILE A 599 -25.42 15.29 -24.86
CA ILE A 599 -25.31 15.60 -23.42
C ILE A 599 -26.66 15.36 -22.75
N THR A 600 -26.64 14.55 -21.68
CA THR A 600 -27.72 14.43 -20.70
C THR A 600 -27.30 15.12 -19.41
N ASP A 601 -28.02 16.18 -19.05
CA ASP A 601 -27.71 17.08 -17.93
C ASP A 601 -28.53 16.78 -16.67
N ASN A 602 -28.17 17.47 -15.57
CA ASN A 602 -28.90 17.44 -14.31
C ASN A 602 -28.99 16.04 -13.65
N LEU A 603 -27.95 15.21 -13.80
CA LEU A 603 -27.85 13.86 -13.21
C LEU A 603 -28.03 13.87 -11.68
N ASN A 604 -27.47 14.88 -11.03
CA ASN A 604 -27.51 15.07 -9.59
C ASN A 604 -28.20 16.42 -9.26
N PRO A 605 -29.55 16.50 -9.30
CA PRO A 605 -30.28 17.76 -9.08
C PRO A 605 -30.09 18.32 -7.67
N SER A 606 -29.76 17.47 -6.70
CA SER A 606 -29.39 17.84 -5.31
C SER A 606 -28.07 18.61 -5.21
N ASN A 607 -27.12 18.41 -6.13
CA ASN A 607 -25.85 19.14 -6.14
C ASN A 607 -26.02 20.65 -6.35
N LYS A 608 -27.19 21.10 -6.86
CA LYS A 608 -27.53 22.52 -7.04
C LYS A 608 -27.41 23.38 -5.76
N ARG A 609 -27.21 22.77 -4.59
CA ARG A 609 -27.00 23.46 -3.30
C ARG A 609 -25.65 23.18 -2.63
N SER A 610 -24.83 22.26 -3.12
CA SER A 610 -23.54 21.91 -2.50
C SER A 610 -22.37 22.18 -3.45
N SER A 611 -21.53 23.14 -3.08
CA SER A 611 -20.29 23.53 -3.78
C SER A 611 -19.16 22.47 -3.73
N LEU A 612 -19.52 21.20 -3.54
CA LEU A 612 -18.61 20.10 -3.22
C LEU A 612 -18.08 19.34 -4.45
N GLY A 613 -18.57 19.61 -5.67
CA GLY A 613 -17.97 19.16 -6.96
C GLY A 613 -17.73 17.65 -7.19
N PHE A 614 -18.10 16.78 -6.25
CA PHE A 614 -17.62 15.39 -6.13
C PHE A 614 -18.32 14.35 -7.02
N PHE A 615 -19.49 14.72 -7.55
CA PHE A 615 -20.38 13.85 -8.31
C PHE A 615 -20.74 14.54 -9.64
N PRO A 616 -20.84 13.79 -10.76
CA PRO A 616 -21.02 14.38 -12.09
C PRO A 616 -22.34 15.14 -12.21
N TRP A 617 -22.33 16.24 -12.96
CA TRP A 617 -23.52 17.03 -13.24
C TRP A 617 -24.22 16.58 -14.53
N ALA A 618 -23.44 16.16 -15.54
CA ALA A 618 -23.91 15.63 -16.83
C ALA A 618 -23.15 14.37 -17.26
N ALA A 619 -23.67 13.70 -18.30
CA ALA A 619 -23.00 12.66 -19.07
C ALA A 619 -23.05 12.99 -20.56
N ALA A 620 -21.96 12.72 -21.28
CA ALA A 620 -21.90 12.73 -22.74
C ALA A 620 -21.95 11.29 -23.25
N VAL A 621 -22.98 10.98 -24.05
CA VAL A 621 -23.22 9.64 -24.62
C VAL A 621 -22.81 9.66 -26.09
N MET A 622 -21.90 8.76 -26.46
CA MET A 622 -21.46 8.59 -27.85
C MET A 622 -22.60 8.19 -28.79
N GLU A 623 -22.56 8.68 -30.03
CA GLU A 623 -23.42 8.25 -31.13
C GLU A 623 -22.66 7.35 -32.12
N ASP A 624 -23.37 6.70 -33.05
CA ASP A 624 -22.79 5.86 -34.09
C ASP A 624 -22.04 6.63 -35.19
N GLU A 625 -22.27 7.95 -35.32
CA GLU A 625 -21.64 8.77 -36.35
C GLU A 625 -20.12 8.89 -36.10
N LEU A 626 -19.32 8.40 -37.04
CA LEU A 626 -17.87 8.42 -37.01
C LEU A 626 -17.30 8.98 -38.33
N ILE A 627 -16.69 10.15 -38.28
CA ILE A 627 -16.05 10.82 -39.41
C ILE A 627 -14.54 10.55 -39.33
N LEU A 628 -13.95 9.93 -40.36
CA LEU A 628 -12.48 9.84 -40.49
C LEU A 628 -11.92 11.24 -40.77
N LEU A 629 -10.87 11.63 -40.04
CA LEU A 629 -10.07 12.81 -40.33
C LEU A 629 -8.86 12.41 -41.18
N ASP A 630 -7.73 12.11 -40.54
CA ASP A 630 -6.50 11.62 -41.18
C ASP A 630 -5.65 10.86 -40.15
N SER A 631 -4.50 10.38 -40.59
CA SER A 631 -3.37 9.92 -39.78
C SER A 631 -2.77 11.02 -38.89
N ALA A 632 -2.02 10.61 -37.87
CA ALA A 632 -1.30 11.53 -36.97
C ALA A 632 -0.42 12.57 -37.67
N ALA A 633 0.14 12.26 -38.84
CA ALA A 633 1.08 13.16 -39.53
C ALA A 633 0.39 14.41 -40.13
N ASN A 634 -0.87 14.26 -40.55
CA ASN A 634 -1.61 15.26 -41.30
C ASN A 634 -2.75 15.92 -40.49
N LEU A 635 -3.07 15.38 -39.31
CA LEU A 635 -4.23 15.77 -38.49
C LEU A 635 -4.39 17.28 -38.30
N ASN A 636 -3.29 17.99 -38.06
CA ASN A 636 -3.27 19.45 -37.84
C ASN A 636 -2.99 20.24 -39.14
N GLN A 637 -3.42 19.72 -40.29
CA GLN A 637 -3.31 20.34 -41.62
C GLN A 637 -4.60 20.12 -42.44
N GLY A 638 -4.77 20.89 -43.51
CA GLY A 638 -5.80 20.68 -44.53
C GLY A 638 -7.25 20.63 -43.98
N GLU A 639 -8.07 19.76 -44.58
CA GLU A 639 -9.48 19.59 -44.22
C GLU A 639 -9.67 19.09 -42.78
N SER A 640 -8.80 18.20 -42.31
CA SER A 640 -8.79 17.71 -40.93
C SER A 640 -8.64 18.84 -39.92
N LYS A 641 -7.73 19.78 -40.18
CA LYS A 641 -7.60 20.98 -39.35
C LYS A 641 -8.84 21.85 -39.39
N ASN A 642 -9.40 22.11 -40.57
CA ASN A 642 -10.61 22.94 -40.69
C ASN A 642 -11.79 22.35 -39.90
N LEU A 643 -11.97 21.02 -39.93
CA LEU A 643 -12.98 20.32 -39.14
C LEU A 643 -12.70 20.40 -37.63
N LEU A 644 -11.45 20.24 -37.20
CA LEU A 644 -11.07 20.38 -35.79
C LEU A 644 -11.31 21.81 -35.27
N ASP A 645 -10.93 22.81 -36.06
CA ASP A 645 -11.08 24.23 -35.73
C ASP A 645 -12.59 24.61 -35.64
N GLN A 646 -13.46 24.08 -36.52
CA GLN A 646 -14.93 24.26 -36.43
C GLN A 646 -15.49 23.82 -35.07
N TYR A 647 -14.98 22.74 -34.48
CA TYR A 647 -15.41 22.27 -33.16
C TYR A 647 -14.54 22.82 -32.00
N ASN A 648 -13.63 23.75 -32.26
CA ASN A 648 -12.62 24.28 -31.31
C ASN A 648 -11.79 23.17 -30.62
N ILE A 649 -11.44 22.11 -31.36
CA ILE A 649 -10.55 21.04 -30.89
C ILE A 649 -9.11 21.41 -31.26
N LYS A 650 -8.49 22.27 -30.45
CA LYS A 650 -7.10 22.70 -30.64
C LYS A 650 -6.13 21.62 -30.12
N LEU A 651 -5.10 21.32 -30.90
CA LEU A 651 -4.14 20.25 -30.62
C LEU A 651 -2.70 20.77 -30.54
N GLU A 652 -1.95 20.22 -29.60
CA GLU A 652 -0.50 20.37 -29.50
C GLU A 652 0.20 19.00 -29.55
N PRO A 653 1.49 18.93 -29.94
CA PRO A 653 2.27 17.71 -29.80
C PRO A 653 2.38 17.29 -28.33
N ARG A 654 2.24 16.00 -28.06
CA ARG A 654 2.57 15.43 -26.75
C ARG A 654 4.07 15.60 -26.51
N SER A 655 4.47 15.86 -25.26
CA SER A 655 5.87 15.76 -24.84
C SER A 655 6.43 14.35 -25.12
N ASP A 656 7.75 14.20 -25.17
CA ASP A 656 8.38 12.88 -25.24
C ASP A 656 8.02 11.98 -24.05
N ASN A 657 8.01 10.66 -24.27
CA ASN A 657 7.86 9.65 -23.22
C ASN A 657 9.11 9.61 -22.33
N ARG A 658 9.17 10.51 -21.36
CA ARG A 658 10.28 10.66 -20.41
C ARG A 658 10.14 9.66 -19.26
N THR A 659 11.26 9.28 -18.66
CA THR A 659 11.27 8.51 -17.41
C THR A 659 10.53 9.29 -16.32
N LYS A 660 9.42 8.72 -15.85
CA LYS A 660 8.60 9.26 -14.75
C LYS A 660 9.30 8.91 -13.44
N ARG A 661 9.65 9.92 -12.63
CA ARG A 661 10.36 9.71 -11.35
C ARG A 661 9.44 9.95 -10.16
N PHE A 662 9.42 8.99 -9.24
CA PHE A 662 8.62 9.01 -8.03
C PHE A 662 9.51 8.88 -6.79
N SER A 663 9.09 9.42 -5.65
CA SER A 663 9.77 9.19 -4.37
C SER A 663 8.80 9.22 -3.17
N GLY A 664 9.19 8.54 -2.09
CA GLY A 664 8.34 8.33 -0.92
C GLY A 664 7.63 6.98 -0.98
N ALA A 665 6.34 6.94 -0.63
CA ALA A 665 5.58 5.69 -0.53
C ALA A 665 4.10 5.84 -0.94
N ALA A 666 3.51 4.75 -1.45
CA ALA A 666 2.10 4.71 -1.85
C ALA A 666 1.38 3.45 -1.38
N TRP A 667 0.29 3.64 -0.62
CA TRP A 667 -0.62 2.58 -0.18
C TRP A 667 -2.00 2.80 -0.80
N VAL A 668 -2.31 2.00 -1.81
CA VAL A 668 -3.45 2.21 -2.71
C VAL A 668 -4.32 0.97 -2.86
N LYS A 669 -5.47 1.11 -3.52
CA LYS A 669 -6.31 -0.01 -3.93
C LYS A 669 -5.66 -0.75 -5.11
N ASN A 670 -5.36 0.00 -6.17
CA ASN A 670 -4.73 -0.51 -7.37
C ASN A 670 -3.46 0.31 -7.67
N LEU A 671 -2.40 -0.34 -8.14
CA LEU A 671 -1.17 0.30 -8.59
C LEU A 671 -0.88 -0.15 -10.03
N CYS A 672 -1.23 0.68 -10.99
CA CYS A 672 -1.26 0.33 -12.41
C CYS A 672 -0.25 1.15 -13.22
N PHE A 673 0.90 0.55 -13.52
CA PHE A 673 1.87 1.04 -14.48
C PHE A 673 1.62 0.47 -15.89
N ASP A 674 2.55 0.70 -16.83
CA ASP A 674 2.56 0.11 -18.16
C ASP A 674 3.97 -0.32 -18.58
N LYS A 675 4.07 -1.18 -19.60
CA LYS A 675 5.38 -1.60 -20.14
C LYS A 675 5.99 -0.57 -21.11
N ASN A 676 5.29 0.53 -21.41
CA ASN A 676 5.67 1.49 -22.45
C ASN A 676 6.39 2.73 -21.90
N SER A 677 5.94 3.28 -20.76
CA SER A 677 6.70 4.31 -20.04
C SER A 677 7.73 3.68 -19.13
N SER A 678 8.80 4.42 -18.81
CA SER A 678 9.78 4.02 -17.81
C SER A 678 9.45 4.73 -16.50
N GLN A 679 9.25 3.98 -15.43
CA GLN A 679 8.92 4.53 -14.12
C GLN A 679 10.08 4.23 -13.17
N THR A 680 10.66 5.25 -12.54
CA THR A 680 11.69 5.08 -11.50
C THR A 680 11.11 5.48 -10.16
N TRP A 681 11.17 4.60 -9.17
CA TRP A 681 10.76 4.90 -7.79
C TRP A 681 11.98 4.91 -6.88
N GLU A 682 12.24 6.07 -6.28
CA GLU A 682 13.34 6.28 -5.35
C GLU A 682 12.86 6.13 -3.91
N PHE A 683 13.51 5.22 -3.19
CA PHE A 683 13.25 4.99 -1.77
C PHE A 683 14.51 5.27 -0.94
N ASP A 684 14.31 5.94 0.20
CA ASP A 684 15.37 6.40 1.09
C ASP A 684 14.94 6.11 2.54
N ASN A 685 15.85 5.55 3.33
CA ASN A 685 15.58 5.11 4.70
C ASN A 685 15.16 6.29 5.62
N GLN A 686 15.62 7.51 5.34
CA GLN A 686 15.25 8.72 6.07
C GLN A 686 13.77 9.08 5.93
N PHE A 687 13.10 8.64 4.85
CA PHE A 687 11.66 8.81 4.69
C PHE A 687 10.88 8.10 5.81
N ILE A 688 11.30 6.89 6.18
CA ILE A 688 10.63 6.08 7.22
C ILE A 688 10.67 6.81 8.55
N ASP A 689 11.85 7.28 8.95
CA ASP A 689 12.03 7.95 10.24
C ASP A 689 11.38 9.35 10.26
N GLY A 690 11.34 10.03 9.12
CA GLY A 690 10.54 11.23 8.91
C GLY A 690 9.03 11.00 9.13
N ILE A 691 8.48 9.96 8.53
CA ILE A 691 7.06 9.59 8.66
C ILE A 691 6.72 9.11 10.09
N LYS A 692 7.59 8.30 10.72
CA LYS A 692 7.46 7.91 12.14
C LYS A 692 7.52 9.12 13.07
N SER A 693 8.39 10.09 12.81
CA SER A 693 8.48 11.33 13.60
C SER A 693 7.21 12.18 13.47
N ARG A 694 6.69 12.30 12.25
CA ARG A 694 5.49 13.10 11.94
C ARG A 694 4.18 12.50 12.47
N TYR A 695 4.00 11.18 12.39
CA TYR A 695 2.72 10.52 12.68
C TYR A 695 2.77 9.40 13.73
N GLY A 696 3.94 9.05 14.23
CA GLY A 696 4.17 8.02 15.25
C GLY A 696 4.41 6.61 14.68
N ASN A 697 4.78 5.68 15.57
CA ASN A 697 5.16 4.30 15.23
C ASN A 697 4.06 3.47 14.56
N ASP A 698 2.79 3.89 14.61
CA ASP A 698 1.69 3.28 13.84
C ASP A 698 1.92 3.34 12.32
N PHE A 699 2.85 4.19 11.86
CA PHE A 699 3.28 4.34 10.46
C PHE A 699 4.58 3.59 10.14
N ASN A 700 5.11 2.77 11.06
CA ASN A 700 6.07 1.73 10.72
C ASN A 700 5.30 0.50 10.18
N TYR A 701 4.90 0.57 8.91
CA TYR A 701 3.99 -0.39 8.28
C TYR A 701 4.70 -1.30 7.27
N GLY A 702 4.05 -2.43 6.97
CA GLY A 702 4.58 -3.47 6.10
C GLY A 702 4.73 -4.80 6.83
N VAL A 703 5.60 -5.67 6.32
CA VAL A 703 5.79 -7.06 6.79
C VAL A 703 6.18 -7.05 8.29
N LYS A 704 5.57 -7.96 9.05
CA LYS A 704 5.62 -7.98 10.52
C LYS A 704 6.46 -9.13 11.03
N PHE A 705 7.49 -8.79 11.81
CA PHE A 705 8.30 -9.74 12.56
C PHE A 705 7.84 -9.71 14.02
N TYR A 706 7.28 -10.82 14.49
CA TYR A 706 6.71 -10.93 15.83
C TYR A 706 7.78 -11.34 16.85
N ARG A 707 7.80 -10.67 18.01
CA ARG A 707 8.82 -10.85 19.05
C ARG A 707 8.20 -10.90 20.44
N GLY A 708 8.44 -11.98 21.18
CA GLY A 708 8.08 -12.12 22.59
C GLY A 708 8.99 -11.28 23.49
N ARG A 709 8.49 -10.17 24.06
CA ARG A 709 9.31 -9.19 24.80
C ARG A 709 9.26 -9.32 26.32
N SER A 710 8.06 -9.36 26.91
CA SER A 710 7.86 -9.50 28.36
C SER A 710 7.24 -10.86 28.68
N ILE A 711 7.52 -11.38 29.88
CA ILE A 711 7.02 -12.68 30.36
C ILE A 711 6.43 -12.45 31.75
N ILE A 712 5.15 -12.77 31.92
CA ILE A 712 4.49 -12.83 33.23
C ILE A 712 4.28 -14.30 33.57
N LEU A 713 4.93 -14.76 34.64
CA LEU A 713 4.87 -16.15 35.08
C LEU A 713 3.80 -16.34 36.16
N TRP A 714 2.95 -17.34 35.95
CA TRP A 714 1.96 -17.82 36.91
C TRP A 714 2.32 -19.28 37.27
N ASP A 715 2.66 -19.50 38.53
CA ASP A 715 2.92 -20.83 39.08
C ASP A 715 1.57 -21.49 39.37
N THR A 716 1.14 -22.46 38.55
CA THR A 716 -0.28 -22.87 38.49
C THR A 716 -0.62 -24.15 39.23
N LEU A 717 0.26 -25.17 39.21
CA LEU A 717 0.09 -26.42 39.96
C LEU A 717 1.45 -27.01 40.36
N LYS A 718 1.49 -27.58 41.58
CA LYS A 718 2.61 -28.35 42.15
C LYS A 718 2.05 -29.64 42.72
N ASP A 719 2.70 -30.77 42.45
CA ASP A 719 2.42 -32.03 43.12
C ASP A 719 3.69 -32.89 43.18
N PHE A 720 3.79 -33.72 44.22
CA PHE A 720 4.95 -34.54 44.53
C PHE A 720 4.49 -35.93 44.93
N GLU A 721 4.60 -36.90 44.02
CA GLU A 721 4.46 -38.32 44.36
C GLU A 721 5.60 -38.72 45.31
N SER A 722 5.20 -39.29 46.46
CA SER A 722 6.03 -39.53 47.65
C SER A 722 6.87 -40.82 47.58
#